data_AF-A0A9X0H0N9-F1
#
_entry.id   AF-A0A9X0H0N9-F1
#
_cell.length_a   1.000
_cell.length_b   1.000
_cell.length_c   1.000
_cell.angle_alpha   90.00
_cell.angle_beta   90.00
_cell.angle_gamma   90.00
#
_symmetry.space_group_name_H-M   'P 1'
#
loop_
_entity.id
_entity.type
_entity.pdbx_description
1 polymer ?
#
loop_
_entity_poly.entity_id
_entity_poly.type
_entity_poly.pdbx_seq_one_letter_code
_entity_poly.pdbx_strand_id
1 'polypeptide(L)'
;MSIPGLLSERAIILAPRGRDSQIAMRILDEAGYLATVAHDLFELVKELSSGAGLAIIADEALRNSDIKPLLDLISRQPAWSDLPIVLMTHHGGPDHNPSARMGNLLGNVTFLERPFHPATLVSLVVTAVRGRRRQYEARARMEDLHESEGRLQNALKAGRLGSWLLEAEYLKLTCSDITKSHYGRNEQDTFNYDDWLAAVYFEDQPRMQSALQRSLDTGVDLIIEYRNVWPDGSLSWVDVRARAICGNNGLVSSLAGVTSDITERKQAESQLRRLNETLEQQVEERTSQLRHKEDILRQSQKMEAVGQLTGGIAHDFNNMLTGIIGSLELIRRRLARGSIEDLNSLIDLGVTSANRAAALTHRLLAFSRRQSLDSKPVEMNHLVNAMDELLQRSVNESIHLQLRMASDLWTAEADPNQLESALLNLVLNARDAMPDGGTLVVETFNQQLDRSFTNAHENLLPGDYVVLSVSDNGCGMPETVISRAFDPFFTTKPIGQGTGLGLSMIYGFSKQSHGHVSIKSEVGRGTTVQLFLPRFKGLADEAEQSFQSNAVYAENGETVLIVEDDPHVLLGCQQALALEDIASEGVSSAEDALKRIGDNFAGIVISDIRLPGIDGLELLSRLKARDSSLPVVLITGHGDITMAVNAMRDGAYDFMEKPFSPERLVDVTRRALEQRGLAREVWALRKQLAERDSLEGRIIGRSPAMQNLRALITNVADTSANVLIEGETGTGKELVARCLHDFSRRKDSQFVALNCGGLAESLFESEIFGHEANAFTGAGKRRIGKIEHAHNGTLFLDEVESMPVNLQIKLLRVLQERTLERLGSNQSVAVDCRVIAATKSDLNALSKTSQFRSDLYYRLNVVTLELPPLRERREDILQLFEHFLQLSSLRFDREPPTLDRQTSSSLMSHDWPGNVRELRNVAERFALGLPAFKQAGTVSENQSLGFAEAVEAFERSLLSEALQRSGGNLSQASQELGMAKTTLFDKVKKYGL
;
A
#
# COMPACT_ATOMS: atom_id res chain seq x y z
N MET A 1 -28.15 -38.59 -20.82
CA MET A 1 -29.19 -39.55 -21.24
C MET A 1 -30.55 -39.00 -20.87
N SER A 2 -31.54 -39.19 -21.73
CA SER A 2 -32.92 -38.69 -21.66
C SER A 2 -33.59 -39.01 -20.32
N ILE A 3 -34.29 -38.02 -19.76
CA ILE A 3 -35.09 -38.10 -18.53
C ILE A 3 -36.05 -39.31 -18.65
N PRO A 4 -35.89 -40.40 -17.86
CA PRO A 4 -36.73 -41.58 -17.94
C PRO A 4 -38.02 -41.35 -17.13
N GLY A 5 -38.75 -40.26 -17.40
CA GLY A 5 -39.84 -39.79 -16.53
C GLY A 5 -41.24 -40.32 -16.90
N LEU A 6 -41.51 -40.63 -18.17
CA LEU A 6 -42.88 -40.97 -18.63
C LEU A 6 -43.10 -42.46 -18.92
N LEU A 7 -42.06 -43.18 -19.36
CA LEU A 7 -42.16 -44.61 -19.69
C LEU A 7 -41.97 -45.53 -18.47
N SER A 8 -41.26 -45.07 -17.44
CA SER A 8 -40.92 -45.88 -16.25
C SER A 8 -42.05 -46.01 -15.23
N GLU A 9 -43.15 -45.25 -15.39
CA GLU A 9 -44.28 -45.20 -14.46
C GLU A 9 -45.59 -45.75 -15.05
N ARG A 10 -45.57 -46.25 -16.30
CA ARG A 10 -46.78 -46.75 -16.98
C ARG A 10 -47.16 -48.17 -16.54
N ALA A 11 -48.46 -48.44 -16.46
CA ALA A 11 -49.01 -49.77 -16.24
C ALA A 11 -49.30 -50.46 -17.59
N ILE A 12 -48.85 -51.70 -17.78
CA ILE A 12 -49.24 -52.50 -18.95
C ILE A 12 -50.32 -53.50 -18.54
N ILE A 13 -51.49 -53.45 -19.18
CA ILE A 13 -52.67 -54.23 -18.81
C ILE A 13 -52.90 -55.34 -19.85
N LEU A 14 -52.84 -56.60 -19.44
CA LEU A 14 -53.21 -57.77 -20.26
C LEU A 14 -54.46 -58.44 -19.69
N ALA A 15 -55.63 -58.11 -20.24
CA ALA A 15 -56.91 -58.73 -19.88
C ALA A 15 -57.74 -59.00 -21.15
N PRO A 16 -57.55 -60.17 -21.79
CA PRO A 16 -58.07 -60.45 -23.13
C PRO A 16 -59.56 -60.83 -23.15
N ARG A 17 -60.18 -61.10 -22.00
CA ARG A 17 -61.61 -61.46 -21.89
C ARG A 17 -62.40 -60.36 -21.18
N GLY A 18 -63.60 -60.05 -21.69
CA GLY A 18 -64.51 -59.10 -21.05
C GLY A 18 -64.14 -57.64 -21.26
N ARG A 19 -64.57 -56.77 -20.33
CA ARG A 19 -64.33 -55.30 -20.35
C ARG A 19 -63.25 -54.85 -19.36
N ASP A 20 -62.56 -55.80 -18.71
CA ASP A 20 -61.66 -55.52 -17.59
C ASP A 20 -60.49 -54.62 -17.99
N SER A 21 -59.90 -54.81 -19.18
CA SER A 21 -58.83 -53.94 -19.70
C SER A 21 -59.28 -52.50 -19.91
N GLN A 22 -60.48 -52.29 -20.46
CA GLN A 22 -61.06 -50.96 -20.69
C GLN A 22 -61.44 -50.26 -19.37
N ILE A 23 -61.98 -51.02 -18.42
CA ILE A 23 -62.37 -50.51 -17.09
C ILE A 23 -61.13 -50.13 -16.28
N ALA A 24 -60.13 -51.03 -16.20
CA ALA A 24 -58.88 -50.76 -15.50
C ALA A 24 -58.14 -49.55 -16.12
N MET A 25 -58.08 -49.47 -17.45
CA MET A 25 -57.47 -48.32 -18.14
C MET A 25 -58.17 -47.00 -17.80
N ARG A 26 -59.51 -46.94 -17.83
CA ARG A 26 -60.25 -45.73 -17.47
C ARG A 26 -60.04 -45.32 -16.01
N ILE A 27 -60.07 -46.27 -15.08
CA ILE A 27 -59.84 -46.00 -13.65
C ILE A 27 -58.43 -45.42 -13.43
N LEU A 28 -57.42 -45.95 -14.12
CA LEU A 28 -56.06 -45.44 -14.00
C LEU A 28 -55.88 -44.07 -14.66
N ASP A 29 -56.52 -43.84 -15.82
CA ASP A 29 -56.50 -42.55 -16.51
C ASP A 29 -57.18 -41.44 -15.68
N GLU A 30 -58.34 -41.72 -15.08
CA GLU A 30 -59.01 -40.82 -14.13
C GLU A 30 -58.17 -40.53 -12.88
N ALA A 31 -57.34 -41.48 -12.46
CA ALA A 31 -56.41 -41.33 -11.35
C ALA A 31 -55.06 -40.71 -11.76
N GLY A 32 -54.86 -40.37 -13.03
CA GLY A 32 -53.64 -39.74 -13.55
C GLY A 32 -52.47 -40.68 -13.81
N TYR A 33 -52.69 -41.99 -13.92
CA TYR A 33 -51.68 -43.00 -14.23
C TYR A 33 -51.75 -43.45 -15.68
N LEU A 34 -50.63 -43.36 -16.39
CA LEU A 34 -50.53 -43.86 -17.77
C LEU A 34 -50.70 -45.38 -17.80
N ALA A 35 -51.65 -45.86 -18.60
CA ALA A 35 -51.89 -47.27 -18.80
C ALA A 35 -51.95 -47.62 -20.29
N THR A 36 -51.43 -48.78 -20.67
CA THR A 36 -51.47 -49.30 -22.04
C THR A 36 -52.03 -50.71 -22.02
N VAL A 37 -52.99 -51.00 -22.89
CA VAL A 37 -53.57 -52.35 -22.99
C VAL A 37 -52.76 -53.16 -23.98
N ALA A 38 -52.24 -54.31 -23.53
CA ALA A 38 -51.65 -55.33 -24.38
C ALA A 38 -52.71 -56.37 -24.76
N HIS A 39 -52.70 -56.80 -26.01
CA HIS A 39 -53.66 -57.74 -26.57
C HIS A 39 -53.25 -59.21 -26.35
N ASP A 40 -51.96 -59.47 -26.26
CA ASP A 40 -51.40 -60.79 -25.98
C ASP A 40 -50.14 -60.71 -25.10
N LEU A 41 -49.60 -61.88 -24.73
CA LEU A 41 -48.41 -61.95 -23.88
C LEU A 41 -47.15 -61.44 -24.60
N PHE A 42 -47.08 -61.54 -25.93
CA PHE A 42 -45.92 -61.08 -26.70
C PHE A 42 -45.85 -59.54 -26.68
N GLU A 43 -46.98 -58.88 -26.90
CA GLU A 43 -47.12 -57.43 -26.79
C GLU A 43 -46.85 -56.96 -25.36
N LEU A 44 -47.34 -57.67 -24.34
CA LEU A 44 -47.00 -57.38 -22.94
C LEU A 44 -45.48 -57.39 -22.72
N VAL A 45 -44.78 -58.45 -23.14
CA VAL A 45 -43.33 -58.58 -22.96
C VAL A 45 -42.57 -57.49 -23.73
N LYS A 46 -43.02 -57.14 -24.94
CA LYS A 46 -42.44 -56.06 -25.74
C LYS A 46 -42.58 -54.71 -25.02
N GLU A 47 -43.78 -54.40 -24.53
CA GLU A 47 -44.04 -53.15 -23.81
C GLU A 47 -43.24 -53.08 -22.49
N LEU A 48 -43.20 -54.17 -21.71
CA LEU A 48 -42.37 -54.25 -20.51
C LEU A 48 -40.88 -54.06 -20.80
N SER A 49 -40.38 -54.62 -21.90
CA SER A 49 -38.98 -54.47 -22.34
C SER A 49 -38.62 -53.03 -22.74
N SER A 50 -39.60 -52.28 -23.27
CA SER A 50 -39.43 -50.85 -23.58
C SER A 50 -39.52 -49.92 -22.36
N GLY A 51 -39.74 -50.50 -21.17
CA GLY A 51 -39.79 -49.80 -19.89
C GLY A 51 -41.23 -49.61 -19.41
N ALA A 52 -41.56 -50.17 -18.25
CA ALA A 52 -42.87 -50.02 -17.61
C ALA A 52 -42.73 -49.98 -16.09
N GLY A 53 -43.72 -49.36 -15.44
CA GLY A 53 -43.83 -49.26 -13.99
C GLY A 53 -44.32 -50.55 -13.34
N LEU A 54 -45.26 -51.23 -13.97
CA LEU A 54 -45.86 -52.48 -13.52
C LEU A 54 -46.59 -53.21 -14.66
N ALA A 55 -46.90 -54.49 -14.44
CA ALA A 55 -47.83 -55.25 -15.26
C ALA A 55 -49.14 -55.52 -14.48
N ILE A 56 -50.28 -55.45 -15.15
CA ILE A 56 -51.58 -55.88 -14.62
C ILE A 56 -52.10 -56.99 -15.52
N ILE A 57 -52.20 -58.21 -15.02
CA ILE A 57 -52.45 -59.41 -15.84
C ILE A 57 -53.68 -60.14 -15.32
N ALA A 58 -54.67 -60.37 -16.19
CA ALA A 58 -55.78 -61.26 -15.87
C ALA A 58 -55.32 -62.73 -15.84
N ASP A 59 -55.75 -63.50 -14.85
CA ASP A 59 -55.24 -64.85 -14.66
C ASP A 59 -55.56 -65.81 -15.81
N GLU A 60 -56.67 -65.63 -16.53
CA GLU A 60 -56.96 -66.39 -17.77
C GLU A 60 -55.93 -66.16 -18.88
N ALA A 61 -55.26 -65.00 -18.92
CA ALA A 61 -54.25 -64.70 -19.95
C ALA A 61 -53.01 -65.60 -19.82
N LEU A 62 -52.76 -66.13 -18.61
CA LEU A 62 -51.63 -66.99 -18.29
C LEU A 62 -51.95 -68.49 -18.41
N ARG A 63 -53.22 -68.89 -18.48
CA ARG A 63 -53.62 -70.32 -18.47
C ARG A 63 -53.40 -71.05 -19.80
N ASN A 64 -53.51 -70.34 -20.93
CA ASN A 64 -53.51 -70.94 -22.28
C ASN A 64 -52.42 -70.36 -23.22
N SER A 65 -51.45 -69.63 -22.67
CA SER A 65 -50.41 -68.90 -23.44
C SER A 65 -49.01 -69.39 -23.06
N ASP A 66 -48.04 -69.32 -23.97
CA ASP A 66 -46.64 -69.64 -23.66
C ASP A 66 -46.03 -68.55 -22.76
N ILE A 67 -45.89 -68.84 -21.46
CA ILE A 67 -45.40 -67.88 -20.45
C ILE A 67 -43.87 -67.72 -20.45
N LYS A 68 -43.12 -68.58 -21.17
CA LYS A 68 -41.65 -68.56 -21.16
C LYS A 68 -41.04 -67.19 -21.44
N PRO A 69 -41.52 -66.39 -22.41
CA PRO A 69 -40.95 -65.07 -22.68
C PRO A 69 -41.06 -64.10 -21.49
N LEU A 70 -42.14 -64.19 -20.70
CA LEU A 70 -42.33 -63.36 -19.51
C LEU A 70 -41.39 -63.83 -18.37
N LEU A 71 -41.24 -65.15 -18.19
CA LEU A 71 -40.30 -65.71 -17.20
C LEU A 71 -38.84 -65.41 -17.55
N ASP A 72 -38.48 -65.45 -18.83
CA ASP A 72 -37.15 -65.08 -19.32
C ASP A 72 -36.87 -63.59 -19.09
N LEU A 73 -37.86 -62.72 -19.29
CA LEU A 73 -37.75 -61.30 -18.97
C LEU A 73 -37.51 -61.09 -17.46
N ILE A 74 -38.28 -61.78 -16.61
CA ILE A 74 -38.20 -61.65 -15.15
C ILE A 74 -36.86 -62.17 -14.61
N SER A 75 -36.37 -63.29 -15.12
CA SER A 75 -35.09 -63.89 -14.71
C SER A 75 -33.85 -63.13 -15.17
N ARG A 76 -33.96 -62.37 -16.28
CA ARG A 76 -32.89 -61.49 -16.78
C ARG A 76 -32.93 -60.09 -16.17
N GLN A 77 -33.81 -59.84 -15.19
CA GLN A 77 -33.81 -58.57 -14.50
C GLN A 77 -32.46 -58.33 -13.82
N PRO A 78 -31.89 -57.12 -13.94
CA PRO A 78 -30.70 -56.77 -13.19
C PRO A 78 -31.00 -56.77 -11.69
N ALA A 79 -29.98 -57.00 -10.86
CA ALA A 79 -30.14 -57.20 -9.41
C ALA A 79 -30.85 -56.05 -8.66
N TRP A 80 -30.91 -54.84 -9.24
CA TRP A 80 -31.61 -53.68 -8.67
C TRP A 80 -33.10 -53.61 -9.05
N SER A 81 -33.55 -54.37 -10.06
CA SER A 81 -34.91 -54.31 -10.61
C SER A 81 -35.75 -55.47 -10.11
N ASP A 82 -36.93 -55.15 -9.59
CA ASP A 82 -37.94 -56.14 -9.23
C ASP A 82 -39.32 -55.64 -9.68
N LEU A 83 -39.75 -56.10 -10.86
CA LEU A 83 -40.95 -55.63 -11.56
C LEU A 83 -42.25 -56.02 -10.82
N PRO A 84 -43.08 -55.05 -10.39
CA PRO A 84 -44.37 -55.36 -9.78
C PRO A 84 -45.37 -55.92 -10.79
N ILE A 85 -46.04 -57.00 -10.43
CA ILE A 85 -47.09 -57.64 -11.24
C ILE A 85 -48.37 -57.74 -10.42
N VAL A 86 -49.45 -57.10 -10.87
CA VAL A 86 -50.79 -57.23 -10.30
C VAL A 86 -51.56 -58.30 -11.06
N LEU A 87 -51.94 -59.38 -10.40
CA LEU A 87 -52.61 -60.53 -11.02
C LEU A 87 -54.10 -60.53 -10.66
N MET A 88 -54.97 -60.36 -11.65
CA MET A 88 -56.42 -60.28 -11.47
C MET A 88 -57.04 -61.68 -11.47
N THR A 89 -57.69 -62.09 -10.38
CA THR A 89 -58.24 -63.45 -10.18
C THR A 89 -59.76 -63.44 -10.06
N HIS A 90 -60.41 -64.57 -10.36
CA HIS A 90 -61.84 -64.80 -10.06
C HIS A 90 -61.98 -65.78 -8.87
N HIS A 91 -62.81 -65.41 -7.88
CA HIS A 91 -63.27 -66.13 -6.69
C HIS A 91 -62.34 -67.18 -6.03
N GLY A 92 -62.01 -66.92 -4.77
CA GLY A 92 -61.20 -67.77 -3.91
C GLY A 92 -59.77 -67.25 -3.88
N GLY A 93 -59.32 -66.84 -2.69
CA GLY A 93 -57.97 -66.32 -2.44
C GLY A 93 -56.85 -67.28 -2.83
N PRO A 94 -55.58 -66.99 -2.47
CA PRO A 94 -54.40 -67.72 -2.96
C PRO A 94 -54.45 -69.24 -2.78
N ASP A 95 -55.27 -69.77 -1.88
CA ASP A 95 -55.36 -71.22 -1.59
C ASP A 95 -56.23 -72.05 -2.55
N HIS A 96 -57.05 -71.47 -3.43
CA HIS A 96 -57.98 -72.23 -4.30
C HIS A 96 -57.81 -72.04 -5.81
N ASN A 97 -56.85 -71.21 -6.25
CA ASN A 97 -56.64 -70.91 -7.66
C ASN A 97 -55.36 -71.59 -8.22
N PRO A 98 -55.40 -72.34 -9.33
CA PRO A 98 -54.19 -72.89 -9.97
C PRO A 98 -53.15 -71.80 -10.32
N SER A 99 -53.60 -70.54 -10.46
CA SER A 99 -52.81 -69.33 -10.66
C SER A 99 -51.89 -68.96 -9.47
N ALA A 100 -52.12 -69.48 -8.26
CA ALA A 100 -51.27 -69.20 -7.09
C ALA A 100 -49.88 -69.86 -7.19
N ARG A 101 -49.78 -71.03 -7.86
CA ARG A 101 -48.49 -71.64 -8.20
C ARG A 101 -47.67 -70.76 -9.17
N MET A 102 -48.36 -69.94 -9.96
CA MET A 102 -47.75 -68.99 -10.89
C MET A 102 -47.12 -67.79 -10.16
N GLY A 103 -47.65 -67.41 -8.99
CA GLY A 103 -47.12 -66.31 -8.18
C GLY A 103 -45.66 -66.53 -7.77
N ASN A 104 -45.30 -67.76 -7.40
CA ASN A 104 -43.92 -68.12 -7.03
C ASN A 104 -42.93 -68.04 -8.20
N LEU A 105 -43.40 -68.14 -9.45
CA LEU A 105 -42.55 -68.07 -10.65
C LEU A 105 -42.33 -66.63 -11.13
N LEU A 106 -43.25 -65.73 -10.79
CA LEU A 106 -43.28 -64.34 -11.26
C LEU A 106 -42.61 -63.36 -10.28
N GLY A 107 -42.31 -63.80 -9.05
CA GLY A 107 -41.60 -62.99 -8.06
C GLY A 107 -42.51 -61.99 -7.34
N ASN A 108 -42.42 -60.71 -7.68
CA ASN A 108 -43.15 -59.61 -7.04
C ASN A 108 -44.60 -59.51 -7.55
N VAL A 109 -45.44 -60.42 -7.06
CA VAL A 109 -46.87 -60.51 -7.46
C VAL A 109 -47.79 -60.02 -6.35
N THR A 110 -48.75 -59.17 -6.70
CA THR A 110 -49.89 -58.81 -5.84
C THR A 110 -51.20 -59.27 -6.49
N PHE A 111 -52.12 -59.83 -5.71
CA PHE A 111 -53.38 -60.35 -6.24
C PHE A 111 -54.52 -59.32 -6.12
N LEU A 112 -55.39 -59.26 -7.13
CA LEU A 112 -56.57 -58.40 -7.16
C LEU A 112 -57.80 -59.23 -7.56
N GLU A 113 -58.78 -59.39 -6.66
CA GLU A 113 -59.98 -60.18 -6.94
C GLU A 113 -61.02 -59.41 -7.77
N ARG A 114 -61.67 -60.09 -8.72
CA ARG A 114 -62.74 -59.55 -9.57
C ARG A 114 -64.15 -59.91 -9.03
N PRO A 115 -65.12 -58.97 -9.02
CA PRO A 115 -65.00 -57.57 -9.45
C PRO A 115 -64.22 -56.70 -8.44
N PHE A 116 -63.35 -55.82 -8.94
CA PHE A 116 -62.51 -54.96 -8.09
C PHE A 116 -63.09 -53.55 -7.93
N HIS A 117 -62.84 -52.94 -6.78
CA HIS A 117 -63.22 -51.55 -6.51
C HIS A 117 -62.15 -50.58 -7.07
N PRO A 118 -62.53 -49.43 -7.67
CA PRO A 118 -61.57 -48.48 -8.23
C PRO A 118 -60.45 -48.05 -7.27
N ALA A 119 -60.81 -47.76 -6.02
CA ALA A 119 -59.85 -47.38 -4.98
C ALA A 119 -58.76 -48.44 -4.71
N THR A 120 -59.11 -49.73 -4.79
CA THR A 120 -58.17 -50.83 -4.55
C THR A 120 -57.16 -50.93 -5.69
N LEU A 121 -57.64 -50.86 -6.95
CA LEU A 121 -56.77 -50.87 -8.12
C LEU A 121 -55.80 -49.68 -8.10
N VAL A 122 -56.30 -48.47 -7.83
CA VAL A 122 -55.45 -47.27 -7.74
C VAL A 122 -54.41 -47.41 -6.63
N SER A 123 -54.78 -47.89 -5.44
CA SER A 123 -53.85 -48.07 -4.32
C SER A 123 -52.71 -49.05 -4.64
N LEU A 124 -53.01 -50.13 -5.36
CA LEU A 124 -52.00 -51.11 -5.80
C LEU A 124 -51.04 -50.49 -6.81
N VAL A 125 -51.57 -49.75 -7.79
CA VAL A 125 -50.76 -49.06 -8.80
C VAL A 125 -49.88 -47.98 -8.16
N VAL A 126 -50.42 -47.17 -7.25
CA VAL A 126 -49.65 -46.16 -6.50
C VAL A 126 -48.47 -46.80 -5.77
N THR A 127 -48.71 -47.93 -5.11
CA THR A 127 -47.68 -48.64 -4.33
C THR A 127 -46.62 -49.25 -5.25
N ALA A 128 -47.04 -49.88 -6.35
CA ALA A 128 -46.15 -50.47 -7.34
C ALA A 128 -45.27 -49.42 -8.03
N VAL A 129 -45.85 -48.31 -8.51
CA VAL A 129 -45.12 -47.20 -9.13
C VAL A 129 -44.14 -46.57 -8.15
N ARG A 130 -44.53 -46.38 -6.87
CA ARG A 130 -43.64 -45.85 -5.84
C ARG A 130 -42.46 -46.78 -5.55
N GLY A 131 -42.70 -48.08 -5.49
CA GLY A 131 -41.66 -49.10 -5.38
C GLY A 131 -40.70 -49.06 -6.57
N ARG A 132 -41.25 -48.93 -7.78
CA ARG A 132 -40.47 -48.83 -9.02
C ARG A 132 -39.60 -47.57 -9.07
N ARG A 133 -40.14 -46.41 -8.68
CA ARG A 133 -39.38 -45.15 -8.62
C ARG A 133 -38.16 -45.27 -7.70
N ARG A 134 -38.33 -45.88 -6.53
CA ARG A 134 -37.21 -46.13 -5.58
C ARG A 134 -36.12 -47.04 -6.17
N GLN A 135 -36.49 -48.07 -6.93
CA GLN A 135 -35.52 -48.96 -7.58
C GLN A 135 -34.66 -48.19 -8.61
N TYR A 136 -35.29 -47.33 -9.43
CA TYR A 136 -34.57 -46.49 -10.38
C TYR A 136 -33.71 -45.41 -9.70
N GLU A 137 -34.19 -44.79 -8.62
CA GLU A 137 -33.39 -43.85 -7.81
C GLU A 137 -32.17 -44.54 -7.18
N ALA A 138 -32.31 -45.77 -6.68
CA ALA A 138 -31.19 -46.55 -6.15
C ALA A 138 -30.15 -46.87 -7.22
N ARG A 139 -30.59 -47.29 -8.42
CA ARG A 139 -29.70 -47.50 -9.57
C ARG A 139 -28.93 -46.23 -9.93
N ALA A 140 -29.62 -45.10 -10.07
CA ALA A 140 -28.97 -43.83 -10.42
C ALA A 140 -27.89 -43.44 -9.38
N ARG A 141 -28.18 -43.62 -8.08
CA ARG A 141 -27.18 -43.40 -7.03
C ARG A 141 -25.98 -44.34 -7.13
N MET A 142 -26.17 -45.60 -7.50
CA MET A 142 -25.08 -46.56 -7.69
C MET A 142 -24.20 -46.19 -8.89
N GLU A 143 -24.82 -45.78 -10.00
CA GLU A 143 -24.10 -45.30 -11.20
C GLU A 143 -23.30 -44.01 -10.89
N ASP A 144 -23.92 -43.04 -10.19
CA ASP A 144 -23.26 -41.80 -9.76
C ASP A 144 -22.08 -42.07 -8.82
N LEU A 145 -22.24 -42.99 -7.86
CA LEU A 145 -21.17 -43.39 -6.94
C LEU A 145 -20.00 -44.03 -7.70
N HIS A 146 -20.28 -44.92 -8.64
CA HIS A 146 -19.24 -45.58 -9.44
C HIS A 146 -18.48 -44.59 -10.33
N GLU A 147 -19.20 -43.65 -10.95
CA GLU A 147 -18.57 -42.60 -11.76
C GLU A 147 -17.73 -41.64 -10.88
N SER A 148 -18.24 -41.25 -9.71
CA SER A 148 -17.51 -40.42 -8.76
C SER A 148 -16.24 -41.11 -8.24
N GLU A 149 -16.31 -42.40 -7.94
CA GLU A 149 -15.17 -43.21 -7.51
C GLU A 149 -14.10 -43.31 -8.60
N GLY A 150 -14.51 -43.59 -9.84
CA GLY A 150 -13.60 -43.62 -10.99
C GLY A 150 -12.92 -42.28 -11.26
N ARG A 151 -13.65 -41.16 -11.14
CA ARG A 151 -13.08 -39.81 -11.27
C ARG A 151 -12.05 -39.52 -10.17
N LEU A 152 -12.35 -39.89 -8.92
CA LEU A 152 -11.44 -39.68 -7.79
C LEU A 152 -10.14 -40.48 -7.98
N GLN A 153 -10.23 -41.76 -8.36
CA GLN A 153 -9.05 -42.60 -8.62
C GLN A 153 -8.18 -42.02 -9.74
N ASN A 154 -8.79 -41.55 -10.84
CA ASN A 154 -8.06 -40.94 -11.94
C ASN A 154 -7.39 -39.62 -11.53
N ALA A 155 -8.05 -38.79 -10.72
CA ALA A 155 -7.47 -37.55 -10.21
C ALA A 155 -6.25 -37.79 -9.32
N LEU A 156 -6.33 -38.78 -8.42
CA LEU A 156 -5.20 -39.18 -7.56
C LEU A 156 -4.01 -39.69 -8.38
N LYS A 157 -4.26 -40.54 -9.39
CA LYS A 157 -3.21 -41.03 -10.31
C LYS A 157 -2.56 -39.90 -11.11
N ALA A 158 -3.35 -38.98 -11.67
CA ALA A 158 -2.85 -37.85 -12.44
C ALA A 158 -1.96 -36.92 -11.59
N GLY A 159 -2.32 -36.71 -10.31
CA GLY A 159 -1.52 -35.94 -9.36
C GLY A 159 -0.33 -36.70 -8.76
N ARG A 160 -0.09 -37.96 -9.14
CA ARG A 160 0.88 -38.86 -8.48
C ARG A 160 0.71 -38.87 -6.96
N LEU A 161 -0.54 -38.87 -6.48
CA LEU A 161 -0.87 -38.91 -5.07
C LEU A 161 -1.19 -40.35 -4.66
N GLY A 162 -0.40 -40.89 -3.73
CA GLY A 162 -0.62 -42.23 -3.19
C GLY A 162 -1.61 -42.18 -2.04
N SER A 163 -2.76 -42.85 -2.15
CA SER A 163 -3.74 -42.94 -1.07
C SER A 163 -3.42 -44.04 -0.07
N TRP A 164 -3.73 -43.84 1.20
CA TRP A 164 -3.59 -44.85 2.24
C TRP A 164 -4.63 -44.65 3.35
N LEU A 165 -4.93 -45.73 4.06
CA LEU A 165 -5.85 -45.81 5.19
C LEU A 165 -5.15 -46.56 6.32
N LEU A 166 -5.11 -45.98 7.52
CA LEU A 166 -4.58 -46.61 8.71
C LEU A 166 -5.70 -46.82 9.73
N GLU A 167 -6.02 -48.07 10.06
CA GLU A 167 -6.99 -48.41 11.11
C GLU A 167 -6.37 -48.23 12.49
N ALA A 168 -7.06 -47.53 13.40
CA ALA A 168 -6.51 -47.12 14.69
C ALA A 168 -6.34 -48.29 15.68
N GLU A 169 -7.24 -49.29 15.66
CA GLU A 169 -7.30 -50.36 16.67
C GLU A 169 -6.11 -51.32 16.58
N TYR A 170 -5.65 -51.63 15.36
CA TYR A 170 -4.56 -52.59 15.10
C TYR A 170 -3.39 -52.00 14.31
N LEU A 171 -3.40 -50.69 14.03
CA LEU A 171 -2.44 -50.02 13.14
C LEU A 171 -2.30 -50.70 11.78
N LYS A 172 -3.43 -51.18 11.24
CA LYS A 172 -3.45 -51.84 9.94
C LYS A 172 -3.42 -50.81 8.83
N LEU A 173 -2.31 -50.78 8.10
CA LEU A 173 -2.11 -49.90 6.95
C LEU A 173 -2.59 -50.58 5.66
N THR A 174 -3.47 -49.91 4.93
CA THR A 174 -3.86 -50.26 3.55
C THR A 174 -3.46 -49.10 2.64
N CYS A 175 -2.79 -49.36 1.53
CA CYS A 175 -2.28 -48.29 0.67
C CYS A 175 -2.35 -48.65 -0.81
N SER A 176 -2.34 -47.61 -1.65
CA SER A 176 -2.26 -47.72 -3.10
C SER A 176 -0.83 -48.04 -3.56
N ASP A 177 -0.73 -48.54 -4.79
CA ASP A 177 0.55 -48.82 -5.46
C ASP A 177 1.43 -47.55 -5.58
N ILE A 178 0.82 -46.40 -5.83
CA ILE A 178 1.53 -45.10 -5.87
C ILE A 178 2.16 -44.79 -4.52
N THR A 179 1.46 -45.06 -3.41
CA THR A 179 2.04 -44.87 -2.06
C THR A 179 3.30 -45.71 -1.89
N LYS A 180 3.26 -46.99 -2.26
CA LYS A 180 4.42 -47.89 -2.19
C LYS A 180 5.60 -47.36 -3.02
N SER A 181 5.33 -46.83 -4.21
CA SER A 181 6.37 -46.25 -5.07
C SER A 181 7.10 -45.05 -4.44
N HIS A 182 6.42 -44.23 -3.64
CA HIS A 182 7.05 -43.11 -2.92
C HIS A 182 8.03 -43.56 -1.81
N TYR A 183 7.92 -44.82 -1.38
CA TYR A 183 8.85 -45.47 -0.45
C TYR A 183 9.79 -46.46 -1.17
N GLY A 184 9.88 -46.40 -2.49
CA GLY A 184 10.79 -47.22 -3.30
C GLY A 184 10.39 -48.69 -3.38
N ARG A 185 9.12 -49.03 -3.17
CA ARG A 185 8.59 -50.41 -3.20
C ARG A 185 7.73 -50.68 -4.43
N ASN A 186 7.67 -51.94 -4.86
CA ASN A 186 6.87 -52.41 -5.97
C ASN A 186 5.40 -52.68 -5.57
N GLU A 187 4.51 -52.78 -6.55
CA GLU A 187 3.06 -53.03 -6.34
C GLU A 187 2.79 -54.31 -5.53
N GLN A 188 3.61 -55.35 -5.75
CA GLN A 188 3.45 -56.66 -5.10
C GLN A 188 4.05 -56.74 -3.69
N ASP A 189 4.81 -55.73 -3.28
CA ASP A 189 5.48 -55.75 -1.97
C ASP A 189 4.46 -55.53 -0.84
N THR A 190 4.67 -56.22 0.28
CA THR A 190 3.94 -55.93 1.51
C THR A 190 4.37 -54.56 2.04
N PHE A 191 3.41 -53.76 2.52
CA PHE A 191 3.69 -52.46 3.14
C PHE A 191 2.73 -52.22 4.29
N ASN A 192 3.17 -52.60 5.49
CA ASN A 192 2.43 -52.41 6.74
C ASN A 192 2.91 -51.15 7.50
N TYR A 193 2.40 -50.93 8.71
CA TYR A 193 2.81 -49.79 9.52
C TYR A 193 4.28 -49.83 9.94
N ASP A 194 4.80 -51.00 10.32
CA ASP A 194 6.20 -51.15 10.73
C ASP A 194 7.16 -50.90 9.55
N ASP A 195 6.79 -51.38 8.37
CA ASP A 195 7.46 -51.11 7.09
C ASP A 195 7.49 -49.61 6.77
N TRP A 196 6.37 -48.93 7.00
CA TRP A 196 6.26 -47.50 6.78
C TRP A 196 7.17 -46.71 7.72
N LEU A 197 7.17 -47.07 9.01
CA LEU A 197 8.03 -46.47 10.02
C LEU A 197 9.52 -46.72 9.72
N ALA A 198 9.89 -47.95 9.33
CA ALA A 198 11.25 -48.32 8.99
C ALA A 198 11.78 -47.58 7.75
N ALA A 199 10.91 -47.24 6.80
CA ALA A 199 11.28 -46.45 5.64
C ALA A 199 11.53 -44.96 5.96
N VAL A 200 11.07 -44.45 7.10
CA VAL A 200 11.35 -43.08 7.55
C VAL A 200 12.81 -42.98 8.00
N TYR A 201 13.50 -41.92 7.57
CA TYR A 201 14.87 -41.64 8.00
C TYR A 201 14.95 -41.53 9.53
N PHE A 202 16.01 -42.09 10.13
CA PHE A 202 16.04 -42.33 11.58
C PHE A 202 15.85 -41.07 12.44
N GLU A 203 16.35 -39.90 12.00
CA GLU A 203 16.15 -38.63 12.73
C GLU A 203 14.71 -38.11 12.65
N ASP A 204 13.96 -38.50 11.61
CA ASP A 204 12.60 -38.07 11.35
C ASP A 204 11.54 -39.02 11.95
N GLN A 205 11.92 -40.25 12.34
CA GLN A 205 11.01 -41.26 12.92
C GLN A 205 10.26 -40.75 14.18
N PRO A 206 10.91 -40.14 15.20
CA PRO A 206 10.19 -39.68 16.40
C PRO A 206 9.16 -38.60 16.09
N ARG A 207 9.47 -37.73 15.12
CA ARG A 207 8.58 -36.65 14.68
C ARG A 207 7.36 -37.21 13.93
N MET A 208 7.58 -38.19 13.05
CA MET A 208 6.50 -38.88 12.32
C MET A 208 5.57 -39.62 13.28
N GLN A 209 6.12 -40.39 14.22
CA GLN A 209 5.31 -41.11 15.22
C GLN A 209 4.50 -40.16 16.12
N SER A 210 5.12 -39.08 16.59
CA SER A 210 4.43 -38.09 17.44
C SER A 210 3.29 -37.40 16.69
N ALA A 211 3.50 -37.07 15.41
CA ALA A 211 2.46 -36.46 14.58
C ALA A 211 1.31 -37.44 14.32
N LEU A 212 1.62 -38.71 14.04
CA LEU A 212 0.63 -39.76 13.85
C LEU A 212 -0.18 -40.03 15.11
N GLN A 213 0.49 -40.19 16.25
CA GLN A 213 -0.16 -40.43 17.56
C GLN A 213 -1.08 -39.27 17.95
N ARG A 214 -0.63 -38.03 17.78
CA ARG A 214 -1.46 -36.84 18.01
C ARG A 214 -2.72 -36.87 17.16
N SER A 215 -2.61 -37.29 15.90
CA SER A 215 -3.76 -37.38 14.98
C SER A 215 -4.75 -38.46 15.43
N LEU A 216 -4.27 -39.62 15.88
CA LEU A 216 -5.09 -40.71 16.44
C LEU A 216 -5.76 -40.32 17.77
N ASP A 217 -5.07 -39.60 18.65
CA ASP A 217 -5.59 -39.26 19.98
C ASP A 217 -6.57 -38.08 19.95
N THR A 218 -6.32 -37.10 19.09
CA THR A 218 -7.05 -35.80 19.11
C THR A 218 -8.00 -35.61 17.93
N GLY A 219 -7.88 -36.42 16.88
CA GLY A 219 -8.65 -36.27 15.65
C GLY A 219 -8.21 -35.10 14.76
N VAL A 220 -7.07 -34.46 15.05
CA VAL A 220 -6.49 -33.41 14.20
C VAL A 220 -5.85 -34.03 12.96
N ASP A 221 -6.00 -33.39 11.80
CA ASP A 221 -5.38 -33.83 10.55
C ASP A 221 -3.86 -34.00 10.68
N LEU A 222 -3.32 -35.07 10.09
CA LEU A 222 -1.88 -35.34 9.98
C LEU A 222 -1.33 -34.59 8.78
N ILE A 223 -0.36 -33.70 8.97
CA ILE A 223 0.36 -33.03 7.86
C ILE A 223 1.83 -33.00 8.23
N ILE A 224 2.67 -33.71 7.48
CA ILE A 224 4.09 -33.83 7.79
C ILE A 224 4.92 -34.10 6.53
N GLU A 225 6.04 -33.36 6.40
CA GLU A 225 7.10 -33.64 5.42
C GLU A 225 8.29 -34.30 6.12
N TYR A 226 8.83 -35.37 5.55
CA TYR A 226 10.00 -36.06 6.11
C TYR A 226 10.81 -36.81 5.04
N ARG A 227 12.02 -37.22 5.42
CA ARG A 227 12.91 -38.01 4.57
C ARG A 227 12.60 -39.49 4.70
N ASN A 228 12.65 -40.19 3.57
CA ASN A 228 12.60 -41.64 3.49
C ASN A 228 13.94 -42.19 3.02
N VAL A 229 14.24 -43.40 3.45
CA VAL A 229 15.31 -44.23 2.90
C VAL A 229 14.65 -45.30 2.03
N TRP A 230 14.92 -45.26 0.74
CA TRP A 230 14.48 -46.31 -0.18
C TRP A 230 15.29 -47.60 0.05
N PRO A 231 14.80 -48.77 -0.40
CA PRO A 231 15.50 -50.04 -0.22
C PRO A 231 16.92 -50.08 -0.81
N ASP A 232 17.21 -49.25 -1.81
CA ASP A 232 18.54 -49.09 -2.42
C ASP A 232 19.50 -48.19 -1.61
N GLY A 233 19.03 -47.63 -0.48
CA GLY A 233 19.77 -46.71 0.38
C GLY A 233 19.71 -45.25 -0.05
N SER A 234 19.01 -44.92 -1.14
CA SER A 234 18.82 -43.54 -1.57
C SER A 234 17.83 -42.80 -0.68
N LEU A 235 17.98 -41.47 -0.61
CA LEU A 235 17.11 -40.60 0.17
C LEU A 235 16.08 -39.93 -0.73
N SER A 236 14.82 -40.04 -0.33
CA SER A 236 13.68 -39.32 -0.93
C SER A 236 13.00 -38.46 0.13
N TRP A 237 12.27 -37.44 -0.29
CA TRP A 237 11.40 -36.64 0.57
C TRP A 237 9.94 -36.88 0.22
N VAL A 238 9.12 -37.04 1.25
CA VAL A 238 7.67 -37.19 1.08
C VAL A 238 6.90 -36.14 1.88
N ASP A 239 5.77 -35.71 1.34
CA ASP A 239 4.71 -34.96 2.04
C ASP A 239 3.53 -35.90 2.27
N VAL A 240 3.14 -36.05 3.53
CA VAL A 240 2.06 -36.93 3.99
C VAL A 240 0.96 -36.08 4.61
N ARG A 241 -0.26 -36.23 4.09
CA ARG A 241 -1.45 -35.51 4.56
C ARG A 241 -2.60 -36.46 4.80
N ALA A 242 -3.20 -36.48 5.99
CA ALA A 242 -4.31 -37.35 6.34
C ALA A 242 -5.33 -36.67 7.22
N ARG A 243 -6.57 -37.16 7.16
CA ARG A 243 -7.70 -36.72 7.97
C ARG A 243 -8.15 -37.85 8.89
N ALA A 244 -8.48 -37.51 10.13
CA ALA A 244 -9.04 -38.45 11.10
C ALA A 244 -10.52 -38.71 10.82
N ILE A 245 -10.89 -39.99 10.86
CA ILE A 245 -12.27 -40.46 10.74
C ILE A 245 -12.67 -40.97 12.12
N CYS A 246 -13.68 -40.34 12.74
CA CYS A 246 -14.17 -40.74 14.06
C CYS A 246 -15.31 -41.74 13.96
N GLY A 247 -15.31 -42.73 14.85
CA GLY A 247 -16.42 -43.66 15.03
C GLY A 247 -17.58 -43.05 15.84
N ASN A 248 -18.68 -43.81 15.98
CA ASN A 248 -19.90 -43.37 16.68
C ASN A 248 -19.69 -43.08 18.19
N ASN A 249 -18.57 -43.53 18.76
CA ASN A 249 -18.14 -43.30 20.14
C ASN A 249 -17.31 -42.01 20.31
N GLY A 250 -17.09 -41.24 19.24
CA GLY A 250 -16.29 -40.00 19.25
C GLY A 250 -14.78 -40.22 19.24
N LEU A 251 -14.31 -41.47 19.27
CA LEU A 251 -12.90 -41.83 19.14
C LEU A 251 -12.51 -41.99 17.67
N VAL A 252 -11.25 -41.72 17.33
CA VAL A 252 -10.73 -41.92 15.97
C VAL A 252 -10.72 -43.41 15.64
N SER A 253 -11.39 -43.80 14.56
CA SER A 253 -11.42 -45.18 14.07
C SER A 253 -10.36 -45.44 13.01
N SER A 254 -10.05 -44.46 12.17
CA SER A 254 -9.01 -44.57 11.14
C SER A 254 -8.48 -43.21 10.67
N LEU A 255 -7.33 -43.22 10.01
CA LEU A 255 -6.75 -42.08 9.30
C LEU A 255 -6.74 -42.36 7.80
N ALA A 256 -7.35 -41.48 7.01
CA ALA A 256 -7.34 -41.56 5.55
C ALA A 256 -6.48 -40.43 4.99
N GLY A 257 -5.44 -40.77 4.23
CA GLY A 257 -4.46 -39.80 3.76
C GLY A 257 -3.93 -40.06 2.36
N VAL A 258 -3.15 -39.08 1.91
CA VAL A 258 -2.38 -39.09 0.68
C VAL A 258 -0.91 -38.82 0.99
N THR A 259 -0.04 -39.41 0.18
CA THR A 259 1.41 -39.17 0.19
C THR A 259 1.85 -38.70 -1.19
N SER A 260 2.79 -37.75 -1.25
CA SER A 260 3.43 -37.29 -2.49
C SER A 260 4.95 -37.24 -2.33
N ASP A 261 5.68 -37.60 -3.39
CA ASP A 261 7.13 -37.41 -3.45
C ASP A 261 7.45 -35.93 -3.78
N ILE A 262 8.25 -35.29 -2.94
CA ILE A 262 8.66 -33.88 -3.04
C ILE A 262 10.19 -33.73 -3.18
N THR A 263 10.89 -34.80 -3.56
CA THR A 263 12.36 -34.84 -3.67
C THR A 263 12.89 -33.82 -4.66
N GLU A 264 12.34 -33.75 -5.87
CA GLU A 264 12.75 -32.79 -6.90
C GLU A 264 12.59 -31.34 -6.40
N ARG A 265 11.48 -31.04 -5.71
CA ARG A 265 11.23 -29.71 -5.13
C ARG A 265 12.30 -29.34 -4.11
N LYS A 266 12.63 -30.26 -3.18
CA LYS A 266 13.66 -30.03 -2.16
C LYS A 266 15.07 -29.90 -2.75
N GLN A 267 15.37 -30.65 -3.81
CA GLN A 267 16.65 -30.53 -4.52
C GLN A 267 16.79 -29.17 -5.22
N ALA A 268 15.74 -28.69 -5.88
CA ALA A 268 15.72 -27.38 -6.53
C ALA A 268 15.90 -26.23 -5.53
N GLU A 269 15.20 -26.28 -4.39
CA GLU A 269 15.33 -25.29 -3.30
C GLU A 269 16.78 -25.22 -2.76
N SER A 270 17.44 -26.38 -2.60
CA SER A 270 18.83 -26.46 -2.13
C SER A 270 19.84 -25.93 -3.15
N GLN A 271 19.64 -26.23 -4.44
CA GLN A 271 20.48 -25.73 -5.53
C GLN A 271 20.41 -24.21 -5.66
N LEU A 272 19.21 -23.63 -5.61
CA LEU A 272 19.00 -22.17 -5.67
C LEU A 272 19.72 -21.45 -4.53
N ARG A 273 19.62 -22.00 -3.31
CA ARG A 273 20.29 -21.43 -2.14
C ARG A 273 21.82 -21.38 -2.30
N ARG A 274 22.43 -22.48 -2.76
CA ARG A 274 23.89 -22.53 -3.01
C ARG A 274 24.33 -21.57 -4.11
N LEU A 275 23.51 -21.40 -5.15
CA LEU A 275 23.81 -20.50 -6.26
C LEU A 275 23.84 -19.05 -5.79
N ASN A 276 22.87 -18.64 -4.97
CA ASN A 276 22.81 -17.29 -4.40
C ASN A 276 24.01 -17.00 -3.49
N GLU A 277 24.35 -17.90 -2.56
CA GLU A 277 25.49 -17.74 -1.67
C GLU A 277 26.81 -17.59 -2.46
N THR A 278 26.97 -18.32 -3.57
CA THR A 278 28.17 -18.22 -4.43
C THR A 278 28.20 -16.91 -5.22
N LEU A 279 27.05 -16.44 -5.71
CA LEU A 279 26.94 -15.21 -6.49
C LEU A 279 27.28 -13.99 -5.64
N GLU A 280 26.76 -13.93 -4.42
CA GLU A 280 27.04 -12.86 -3.45
C GLU A 280 28.55 -12.75 -3.18
N GLN A 281 29.21 -13.88 -2.95
CA GLN A 281 30.65 -13.92 -2.70
C GLN A 281 31.47 -13.42 -3.90
N GLN A 282 31.08 -13.79 -5.13
CA GLN A 282 31.78 -13.36 -6.34
C GLN A 282 31.60 -11.86 -6.65
N VAL A 283 30.41 -11.31 -6.38
CA VAL A 283 30.15 -9.89 -6.56
C VAL A 283 31.05 -9.08 -5.63
N GLU A 284 31.06 -9.39 -4.34
CA GLU A 284 31.83 -8.69 -3.30
C GLU A 284 33.33 -8.63 -3.65
N GLU A 285 33.91 -9.77 -4.05
CA GLU A 285 35.34 -9.89 -4.38
C GLU A 285 35.71 -9.06 -5.63
N ARG A 286 34.84 -9.07 -6.65
CA ARG A 286 35.08 -8.32 -7.89
C ARG A 286 34.94 -6.82 -7.71
N THR A 287 34.00 -6.35 -6.89
CA THR A 287 33.87 -4.93 -6.55
C THR A 287 35.08 -4.39 -5.80
N SER A 288 35.66 -5.19 -4.90
CA SER A 288 36.84 -4.79 -4.12
C SER A 288 38.09 -4.67 -4.99
N GLN A 289 38.30 -5.61 -5.93
CA GLN A 289 39.45 -5.58 -6.83
C GLN A 289 39.42 -4.39 -7.81
N LEU A 290 38.24 -4.00 -8.30
CA LEU A 290 38.08 -2.86 -9.21
C LEU A 290 38.44 -1.54 -8.53
N ARG A 291 37.93 -1.30 -7.31
CA ARG A 291 38.22 -0.09 -6.53
C ARG A 291 39.72 0.09 -6.28
N HIS A 292 40.41 -1.00 -5.92
CA HIS A 292 41.85 -0.94 -5.64
C HIS A 292 42.70 -0.57 -6.86
N LYS A 293 42.35 -1.09 -8.06
CA LYS A 293 43.08 -0.75 -9.30
C LYS A 293 42.84 0.69 -9.73
N GLU A 294 41.63 1.20 -9.54
CA GLU A 294 41.26 2.57 -9.89
C GLU A 294 42.03 3.61 -9.05
N ASP A 295 42.19 3.35 -7.75
CA ASP A 295 42.92 4.23 -6.84
C ASP A 295 44.42 4.34 -7.20
N ILE A 296 45.05 3.22 -7.59
CA ILE A 296 46.46 3.19 -8.01
C ILE A 296 46.68 3.99 -9.29
N LEU A 297 45.80 3.83 -10.28
CA LEU A 297 45.91 4.53 -11.56
C LEU A 297 45.77 6.05 -11.37
N ARG A 298 44.84 6.46 -10.51
CA ARG A 298 44.54 7.86 -10.21
C ARG A 298 45.69 8.56 -9.47
N GLN A 299 46.44 7.85 -8.63
CA GLN A 299 47.58 8.41 -7.92
C GLN A 299 48.80 8.62 -8.84
N SER A 300 49.02 7.71 -9.79
CA SER A 300 50.12 7.82 -10.78
C SER A 300 49.94 9.03 -11.71
N GLN A 301 48.73 9.25 -12.23
CA GLN A 301 48.43 10.38 -13.13
C GLN A 301 48.57 11.76 -12.46
N LYS A 302 48.30 11.85 -11.15
CA LYS A 302 48.51 13.08 -10.38
C LYS A 302 49.98 13.44 -10.22
N MET A 303 50.86 12.44 -10.04
CA MET A 303 52.27 12.68 -9.76
C MET A 303 53.02 13.16 -11.02
N GLU A 304 52.62 12.70 -12.19
CA GLU A 304 53.18 13.11 -13.49
C GLU A 304 52.78 14.56 -13.85
N ALA A 305 51.53 14.95 -13.60
CA ALA A 305 51.04 16.31 -13.86
C ALA A 305 51.66 17.38 -12.94
N VAL A 306 51.96 17.04 -11.68
CA VAL A 306 52.60 17.96 -10.72
C VAL A 306 54.05 18.28 -11.11
N GLY A 307 54.76 17.36 -11.79
CA GLY A 307 56.15 17.55 -12.21
C GLY A 307 56.37 18.62 -13.29
N GLN A 308 55.39 18.86 -14.18
CA GLN A 308 55.50 19.88 -15.24
C GLN A 308 55.05 21.29 -14.82
N LEU A 309 54.29 21.42 -13.72
CA LEU A 309 53.64 22.67 -13.30
C LEU A 309 54.57 23.68 -12.60
N THR A 310 55.61 23.21 -11.92
CA THR A 310 56.39 24.02 -10.97
C THR A 310 57.20 25.15 -11.63
N GLY A 311 57.61 24.99 -12.90
CA GLY A 311 58.45 25.98 -13.61
C GLY A 311 57.68 27.17 -14.22
N GLY A 312 56.53 26.92 -14.83
CA GLY A 312 55.75 27.95 -15.52
C GLY A 312 54.96 28.86 -14.58
N ILE A 313 54.42 28.29 -13.49
CA ILE A 313 53.61 29.03 -12.51
C ILE A 313 54.44 30.08 -11.77
N ALA A 314 55.69 29.75 -11.40
CA ALA A 314 56.54 30.67 -10.65
C ALA A 314 56.91 31.93 -11.45
N HIS A 315 57.08 31.79 -12.77
CA HIS A 315 57.39 32.91 -13.66
C HIS A 315 56.20 33.88 -13.82
N ASP A 316 54.99 33.35 -14.04
CA ASP A 316 53.79 34.17 -14.23
C ASP A 316 53.35 34.87 -12.94
N PHE A 317 53.54 34.22 -11.79
CA PHE A 317 53.28 34.83 -10.48
C PHE A 317 54.18 36.04 -10.24
N ASN A 318 55.48 35.91 -10.56
CA ASN A 318 56.45 37.00 -10.42
C ASN A 318 56.15 38.18 -11.37
N ASN A 319 55.64 37.91 -12.58
CA ASN A 319 55.26 38.97 -13.52
C ASN A 319 54.07 39.80 -13.04
N MET A 320 53.07 39.16 -12.41
CA MET A 320 51.91 39.87 -11.85
C MET A 320 52.27 40.69 -10.62
N LEU A 321 53.13 40.14 -9.73
CA LEU A 321 53.65 40.88 -8.58
C LEU A 321 54.46 42.11 -9.03
N THR A 322 55.24 41.98 -10.10
CA THR A 322 56.00 43.10 -10.67
C THR A 322 55.07 44.22 -11.17
N GLY A 323 53.94 43.88 -11.78
CA GLY A 323 52.94 44.86 -12.23
C GLY A 323 52.23 45.60 -11.10
N ILE A 324 51.87 44.89 -10.02
CA ILE A 324 51.24 45.48 -8.83
C ILE A 324 52.22 46.41 -8.11
N ILE A 325 53.45 45.94 -7.86
CA ILE A 325 54.49 46.70 -7.17
C ILE A 325 54.90 47.93 -7.99
N GLY A 326 55.03 47.79 -9.31
CA GLY A 326 55.37 48.90 -10.21
C GLY A 326 54.31 50.00 -10.23
N SER A 327 53.03 49.62 -10.26
CA SER A 327 51.90 50.58 -10.25
C SER A 327 51.86 51.35 -8.93
N LEU A 328 52.04 50.67 -7.79
CA LEU A 328 52.07 51.27 -6.46
C LEU A 328 53.25 52.23 -6.26
N GLU A 329 54.45 51.89 -6.77
CA GLU A 329 55.63 52.75 -6.66
C GLU A 329 55.49 54.04 -7.51
N LEU A 330 54.83 53.95 -8.67
CA LEU A 330 54.54 55.09 -9.54
C LEU A 330 53.49 56.03 -8.94
N ILE A 331 52.44 55.48 -8.32
CA ILE A 331 51.45 56.26 -7.56
C ILE A 331 52.13 57.02 -6.42
N ARG A 332 52.99 56.34 -5.65
CA ARG A 332 53.74 56.94 -4.54
C ARG A 332 54.64 58.09 -5.00
N ARG A 333 55.34 57.94 -6.13
CA ARG A 333 56.21 58.99 -6.71
C ARG A 333 55.43 60.21 -7.23
N ARG A 334 54.23 60.01 -7.80
CA ARG A 334 53.41 61.11 -8.33
C ARG A 334 52.73 61.91 -7.22
N LEU A 335 52.22 61.24 -6.20
CA LEU A 335 51.68 61.87 -4.99
C LEU A 335 52.73 62.76 -4.30
N ALA A 336 53.99 62.30 -4.23
CA ALA A 336 55.10 63.08 -3.68
C ALA A 336 55.45 64.35 -4.50
N ARG A 337 54.98 64.46 -5.75
CA ARG A 337 55.21 65.61 -6.65
C ARG A 337 53.98 66.51 -6.81
N GLY A 338 52.86 66.19 -6.17
CA GLY A 338 51.62 66.98 -6.22
C GLY A 338 50.81 66.86 -7.52
N SER A 339 51.12 65.89 -8.39
CA SER A 339 50.39 65.65 -9.65
C SER A 339 49.36 64.53 -9.46
N ILE A 340 48.07 64.85 -9.60
CA ILE A 340 46.95 63.90 -9.42
C ILE A 340 46.38 63.42 -10.77
N GLU A 341 46.86 63.97 -11.89
CA GLU A 341 46.44 63.55 -13.24
C GLU A 341 46.83 62.07 -13.49
N ASP A 342 45.88 61.31 -14.04
CA ASP A 342 45.94 59.88 -14.38
C ASP A 342 46.15 58.90 -13.21
N LEU A 343 45.92 59.32 -11.96
CA LEU A 343 46.05 58.42 -10.80
C LEU A 343 45.12 57.20 -10.90
N ASN A 344 43.89 57.41 -11.40
CA ASN A 344 42.91 56.35 -11.61
C ASN A 344 43.40 55.29 -12.60
N SER A 345 44.05 55.70 -13.69
CA SER A 345 44.60 54.75 -14.68
C SER A 345 45.72 53.86 -14.09
N LEU A 346 46.57 54.43 -13.23
CA LEU A 346 47.61 53.64 -12.53
C LEU A 346 47.02 52.70 -11.47
N ILE A 347 45.93 53.10 -10.81
CA ILE A 347 45.19 52.24 -9.88
C ILE A 347 44.55 51.09 -10.66
N ASP A 348 43.89 51.37 -11.78
CA ASP A 348 43.26 50.36 -12.65
C ASP A 348 44.28 49.33 -13.17
N LEU A 349 45.49 49.76 -13.53
CA LEU A 349 46.60 48.88 -13.91
C LEU A 349 47.03 47.94 -12.77
N GLY A 350 47.07 48.45 -11.54
CA GLY A 350 47.37 47.68 -10.34
C GLY A 350 46.27 46.67 -10.00
N VAL A 351 45.01 47.11 -10.00
CA VAL A 351 43.82 46.28 -9.76
C VAL A 351 43.70 45.17 -10.79
N THR A 352 43.94 45.48 -12.07
CA THR A 352 43.90 44.48 -13.15
C THR A 352 45.00 43.42 -12.99
N SER A 353 46.17 43.79 -12.47
CA SER A 353 47.25 42.83 -12.18
C SER A 353 46.95 41.98 -10.94
N ALA A 354 46.31 42.54 -9.92
CA ALA A 354 45.85 41.83 -8.72
C ALA A 354 44.72 40.83 -9.01
N ASN A 355 43.71 41.23 -9.79
CA ASN A 355 42.60 40.37 -10.19
C ASN A 355 43.08 39.17 -11.04
N ARG A 356 44.09 39.38 -11.89
CA ARG A 356 44.72 38.29 -12.65
C ARG A 356 45.47 37.30 -11.75
N ALA A 357 46.16 37.78 -10.70
CA ALA A 357 46.82 36.92 -9.73
C ALA A 357 45.81 36.09 -8.91
N ALA A 358 44.69 36.70 -8.50
CA ALA A 358 43.60 36.04 -7.79
C ALA A 358 42.91 34.96 -8.65
N ALA A 359 42.73 35.21 -9.95
CA ALA A 359 42.17 34.23 -10.87
C ALA A 359 43.09 33.00 -11.06
N LEU A 360 44.41 33.20 -11.10
CA LEU A 360 45.39 32.11 -11.23
C LEU A 360 45.44 31.23 -9.97
N THR A 361 45.43 31.83 -8.78
CA THR A 361 45.37 31.07 -7.51
C THR A 361 44.06 30.30 -7.38
N HIS A 362 42.93 30.88 -7.79
CA HIS A 362 41.64 30.19 -7.80
C HIS A 362 41.67 28.95 -8.71
N ARG A 363 42.28 29.04 -9.91
CA ARG A 363 42.45 27.91 -10.84
C ARG A 363 43.37 26.82 -10.29
N LEU A 364 44.46 27.19 -9.59
CA LEU A 364 45.37 26.24 -8.94
C LEU A 364 44.71 25.51 -7.75
N LEU A 365 43.91 26.22 -6.97
CA LEU A 365 43.14 25.66 -5.87
C LEU A 365 42.02 24.75 -6.35
N ALA A 366 41.35 25.08 -7.47
CA ALA A 366 40.35 24.23 -8.10
C ALA A 366 40.93 22.90 -8.61
N PHE A 367 42.14 22.93 -9.19
CA PHE A 367 42.85 21.71 -9.62
C PHE A 367 43.29 20.80 -8.45
N SER A 368 43.55 21.39 -7.28
CA SER A 368 44.00 20.69 -6.07
C SER A 368 42.85 20.02 -5.29
N ARG A 369 41.62 20.56 -5.38
CA ARG A 369 40.49 20.14 -4.55
C ARG A 369 39.74 18.93 -5.14
N ARG A 370 39.33 17.99 -4.27
CA ARG A 370 38.29 16.98 -4.59
C ARG A 370 36.93 17.67 -4.50
N GLN A 371 36.31 18.03 -5.61
CA GLN A 371 34.89 18.40 -5.65
C GLN A 371 34.08 17.16 -6.03
N SER A 372 33.17 16.73 -5.16
CA SER A 372 32.08 15.82 -5.52
C SER A 372 31.02 16.62 -6.26
N LEU A 373 30.62 16.19 -7.46
CA LEU A 373 29.53 16.83 -8.20
C LEU A 373 28.21 16.71 -7.43
N ASP A 374 27.43 17.79 -7.42
CA ASP A 374 26.05 17.81 -6.92
C ASP A 374 25.10 17.71 -8.11
N SER A 375 24.88 16.48 -8.61
CA SER A 375 24.07 16.20 -9.79
C SER A 375 22.59 16.50 -9.51
N LYS A 376 22.01 17.46 -10.24
CA LYS A 376 20.63 17.95 -10.08
C LYS A 376 19.91 18.07 -11.42
N PRO A 377 18.56 18.12 -11.42
CA PRO A 377 17.80 18.51 -12.61
C PRO A 377 18.09 19.98 -12.95
N VAL A 378 18.49 20.26 -14.20
CA VAL A 378 18.86 21.60 -14.68
C VAL A 378 18.04 21.97 -15.92
N GLU A 379 17.34 23.10 -15.83
CA GLU A 379 16.72 23.76 -16.98
C GLU A 379 17.75 24.60 -17.74
N MET A 380 18.35 24.00 -18.77
CA MET A 380 19.50 24.58 -19.46
C MET A 380 19.20 25.93 -20.15
N ASN A 381 17.99 26.11 -20.68
CA ASN A 381 17.58 27.41 -21.25
C ASN A 381 17.52 28.52 -20.19
N HIS A 382 17.04 28.20 -18.98
CA HIS A 382 16.99 29.16 -17.88
C HIS A 382 18.40 29.59 -17.47
N LEU A 383 19.34 28.64 -17.38
CA LEU A 383 20.75 28.91 -17.09
C LEU A 383 21.40 29.78 -18.18
N VAL A 384 21.22 29.46 -19.46
CA VAL A 384 21.78 30.25 -20.57
C VAL A 384 21.23 31.68 -20.56
N ASN A 385 19.93 31.85 -20.29
CA ASN A 385 19.31 33.18 -20.16
C ASN A 385 19.86 33.97 -18.96
N ALA A 386 19.99 33.33 -17.79
CA ALA A 386 20.54 33.96 -16.59
C ALA A 386 21.99 34.44 -16.81
N MET A 387 22.73 33.78 -17.71
CA MET A 387 24.09 34.15 -18.05
C MET A 387 24.21 35.19 -19.18
N ASP A 388 23.13 35.57 -19.87
CA ASP A 388 23.20 36.42 -21.08
C ASP A 388 23.97 37.72 -20.84
N GLU A 389 23.65 38.48 -19.79
CA GLU A 389 24.37 39.72 -19.47
C GLU A 389 25.87 39.51 -19.23
N LEU A 390 26.23 38.43 -18.54
CA LEU A 390 27.63 38.10 -18.26
C LEU A 390 28.36 37.68 -19.54
N LEU A 391 27.72 36.89 -20.39
CA LEU A 391 28.26 36.47 -21.68
C LEU A 391 28.46 37.67 -22.61
N GLN A 392 27.49 38.59 -22.68
CA GLN A 392 27.61 39.83 -23.45
C GLN A 392 28.78 40.69 -22.97
N ARG A 393 28.98 40.84 -21.65
CA ARG A 393 30.13 41.60 -21.09
C ARG A 393 31.48 40.91 -21.27
N SER A 394 31.47 39.58 -21.40
CA SER A 394 32.69 38.78 -21.56
C SER A 394 33.21 38.78 -23.00
N VAL A 395 32.33 39.12 -23.95
CA VAL A 395 32.60 39.25 -25.39
C VAL A 395 32.86 40.73 -25.72
N ASN A 396 33.72 41.03 -26.69
CA ASN A 396 34.04 42.41 -27.11
C ASN A 396 33.03 42.95 -28.12
N GLU A 397 32.94 44.28 -28.27
CA GLU A 397 31.97 44.96 -29.17
C GLU A 397 32.04 44.52 -30.64
N SER A 398 33.16 43.91 -31.07
CA SER A 398 33.38 43.41 -32.43
C SER A 398 32.79 42.02 -32.70
N ILE A 399 32.26 41.32 -31.68
CA ILE A 399 31.67 39.99 -31.83
C ILE A 399 30.17 40.04 -31.54
N HIS A 400 29.37 39.55 -32.48
CA HIS A 400 27.93 39.44 -32.34
C HIS A 400 27.54 38.09 -31.70
N LEU A 401 27.04 38.13 -30.46
CA LEU A 401 26.52 36.97 -29.73
C LEU A 401 25.07 36.69 -30.12
N GLN A 402 24.76 35.44 -30.50
CA GLN A 402 23.41 34.97 -30.80
C GLN A 402 23.06 33.77 -29.90
N LEU A 403 21.97 33.87 -29.15
CA LEU A 403 21.41 32.76 -28.37
C LEU A 403 20.24 32.12 -29.13
N ARG A 404 20.29 30.80 -29.39
CA ARG A 404 19.21 30.06 -30.06
C ARG A 404 18.82 28.85 -29.23
N MET A 405 17.69 28.96 -28.55
CA MET A 405 17.22 27.92 -27.64
C MET A 405 16.01 27.19 -28.19
N ALA A 406 16.01 25.85 -28.14
CA ALA A 406 14.84 25.06 -28.48
C ALA A 406 13.72 25.28 -27.44
N SER A 407 12.49 25.47 -27.92
CA SER A 407 11.32 25.72 -27.06
C SER A 407 10.86 24.51 -26.26
N ASP A 408 11.21 23.29 -26.70
CA ASP A 408 10.81 22.01 -26.13
C ASP A 408 12.00 21.25 -25.52
N LEU A 409 12.97 21.96 -24.94
CA LEU A 409 14.18 21.36 -24.37
C LEU A 409 13.87 20.48 -23.14
N TRP A 410 14.47 19.29 -23.08
CA TRP A 410 14.36 18.43 -21.90
C TRP A 410 15.22 18.96 -20.73
N THR A 411 14.86 18.59 -19.51
CA THR A 411 15.68 18.84 -18.32
C THR A 411 16.94 17.96 -18.34
N ALA A 412 18.11 18.57 -18.19
CA ALA A 412 19.38 17.87 -18.14
C ALA A 412 19.70 17.43 -16.70
N GLU A 413 20.43 16.33 -16.52
CA GLU A 413 21.00 15.94 -15.23
C GLU A 413 22.47 16.37 -15.15
N ALA A 414 22.77 17.41 -14.36
CA ALA A 414 24.11 17.98 -14.26
C ALA A 414 24.30 18.83 -12.97
N ASP A 415 25.54 19.24 -12.70
CA ASP A 415 25.85 20.25 -11.68
C ASP A 415 25.71 21.66 -12.31
N PRO A 416 24.81 22.53 -11.82
CA PRO A 416 24.59 23.87 -12.39
C PRO A 416 25.84 24.74 -12.43
N ASN A 417 26.62 24.77 -11.35
CA ASN A 417 27.78 25.64 -11.23
C ASN A 417 28.90 25.22 -12.20
N GLN A 418 29.08 23.91 -12.39
CA GLN A 418 30.04 23.39 -13.37
C GLN A 418 29.58 23.65 -14.81
N LEU A 419 28.27 23.61 -15.06
CA LEU A 419 27.71 23.94 -16.37
C LEU A 419 27.87 25.42 -16.73
N GLU A 420 27.64 26.33 -15.79
CA GLU A 420 27.91 27.77 -15.97
C GLU A 420 29.39 28.03 -16.29
N SER A 421 30.27 27.43 -15.50
CA SER A 421 31.72 27.52 -15.71
C SER A 421 32.13 26.95 -17.09
N ALA A 422 31.52 25.83 -17.50
CA ALA A 422 31.76 25.25 -18.82
C ALA A 422 31.32 26.18 -19.96
N LEU A 423 30.12 26.75 -19.88
CA LEU A 423 29.59 27.70 -20.88
C LEU A 423 30.48 28.94 -20.99
N LEU A 424 30.84 29.55 -19.86
CA LEU A 424 31.72 30.72 -19.85
C LEU A 424 33.09 30.42 -20.47
N ASN A 425 33.68 29.27 -20.12
CA ASN A 425 34.97 28.85 -20.69
C ASN A 425 34.89 28.62 -22.21
N LEU A 426 33.79 28.06 -22.71
CA LEU A 426 33.57 27.89 -24.15
C LEU A 426 33.43 29.25 -24.86
N VAL A 427 32.64 30.18 -24.30
CA VAL A 427 32.45 31.51 -24.88
C VAL A 427 33.75 32.32 -24.88
N LEU A 428 34.54 32.26 -23.81
CA LEU A 428 35.86 32.90 -23.75
C LEU A 428 36.85 32.31 -24.78
N ASN A 429 36.84 31.00 -24.97
CA ASN A 429 37.67 30.35 -25.99
C ASN A 429 37.25 30.74 -27.41
N ALA A 430 35.94 30.78 -27.68
CA ALA A 430 35.37 31.22 -28.95
C ALA A 430 35.72 32.70 -29.25
N ARG A 431 35.58 33.60 -28.26
CA ARG A 431 36.01 35.00 -28.36
C ARG A 431 37.49 35.11 -28.73
N ASP A 432 38.36 34.40 -28.02
CA ASP A 432 39.80 34.47 -28.24
C ASP A 432 40.21 33.91 -29.62
N ALA A 433 39.36 33.08 -30.25
CA ALA A 433 39.54 32.59 -31.61
C ALA A 433 39.08 33.59 -32.69
N MET A 434 38.46 34.72 -32.30
CA MET A 434 37.93 35.77 -33.19
C MET A 434 38.55 37.16 -32.87
N PRO A 435 39.88 37.34 -33.02
CA PRO A 435 40.54 38.61 -32.68
C PRO A 435 40.07 39.81 -33.52
N ASP A 436 39.64 39.56 -34.77
CA ASP A 436 39.17 40.59 -35.70
C ASP A 436 37.64 40.85 -35.64
N GLY A 437 36.95 40.24 -34.67
CA GLY A 437 35.48 40.22 -34.59
C GLY A 437 34.85 39.05 -35.32
N GLY A 438 33.54 38.86 -35.17
CA GLY A 438 32.86 37.67 -35.71
C GLY A 438 31.45 37.44 -35.17
N THR A 439 30.97 36.21 -35.31
CA THR A 439 29.66 35.78 -34.81
C THR A 439 29.84 34.55 -33.92
N LEU A 440 29.31 34.64 -32.70
CA LEU A 440 29.30 33.55 -31.73
C LEU A 440 27.86 33.11 -31.53
N VAL A 441 27.58 31.82 -31.71
CA VAL A 441 26.25 31.24 -31.54
C VAL A 441 26.27 30.25 -30.38
N VAL A 442 25.38 30.44 -29.40
CA VAL A 442 25.11 29.47 -28.34
C VAL A 442 23.75 28.84 -28.60
N GLU A 443 23.71 27.52 -28.78
CA GLU A 443 22.50 26.78 -29.12
C GLU A 443 22.19 25.68 -28.10
N THR A 444 20.91 25.48 -27.79
CA THR A 444 20.43 24.35 -26.98
C THR A 444 19.39 23.55 -27.74
N PHE A 445 19.53 22.23 -27.78
CA PHE A 445 18.56 21.34 -28.46
C PHE A 445 18.60 19.92 -27.91
N ASN A 446 17.52 19.17 -28.13
CA ASN A 446 17.44 17.75 -27.78
C ASN A 446 18.05 16.88 -28.87
N GLN A 447 18.81 15.86 -28.47
CA GLN A 447 19.35 14.87 -29.40
C GLN A 447 19.20 13.46 -28.84
N GLN A 448 18.58 12.59 -29.63
CA GLN A 448 18.52 11.17 -29.33
C GLN A 448 19.70 10.47 -30.02
N LEU A 449 20.52 9.77 -29.24
CA LEU A 449 21.72 9.10 -29.73
C LEU A 449 21.44 7.62 -29.95
N ASP A 450 21.70 7.15 -31.16
CA ASP A 450 21.54 5.76 -31.56
C ASP A 450 22.86 4.96 -31.40
N ARG A 451 22.75 3.63 -31.52
CA ARG A 451 23.90 2.71 -31.35
C ARG A 451 25.01 2.95 -32.39
N SER A 452 24.67 3.48 -33.56
CA SER A 452 25.63 3.86 -34.60
C SER A 452 26.53 5.02 -34.18
N PHE A 453 25.94 6.05 -33.56
CA PHE A 453 26.69 7.22 -33.07
C PHE A 453 27.54 6.89 -31.84
N THR A 454 27.03 6.07 -30.93
CA THR A 454 27.73 5.72 -29.67
C THR A 454 28.91 4.78 -29.88
N ASN A 455 28.88 3.91 -30.91
CA ASN A 455 29.98 2.99 -31.20
C ASN A 455 31.26 3.69 -31.67
N ALA A 456 31.18 4.95 -32.11
CA ALA A 456 32.33 5.75 -32.52
C ALA A 456 33.04 6.47 -31.36
N HIS A 457 32.46 6.46 -30.15
CA HIS A 457 32.95 7.24 -29.00
C HIS A 457 32.98 6.40 -27.72
N GLU A 458 34.16 6.22 -27.12
CA GLU A 458 34.32 5.47 -25.87
C GLU A 458 33.53 6.13 -24.71
N ASN A 459 32.69 5.32 -24.06
CA ASN A 459 31.84 5.66 -22.90
C ASN A 459 30.61 6.55 -23.20
N LEU A 460 30.02 6.45 -24.40
CA LEU A 460 28.70 7.03 -24.70
C LEU A 460 27.62 5.94 -24.75
N LEU A 461 26.51 6.12 -24.05
CA LEU A 461 25.39 5.17 -24.09
C LEU A 461 24.29 5.67 -25.05
N PRO A 462 23.55 4.78 -25.74
CA PRO A 462 22.38 5.17 -26.50
C PRO A 462 21.31 5.75 -25.56
N GLY A 463 20.71 6.88 -25.93
CA GLY A 463 19.75 7.53 -25.04
C GLY A 463 19.35 8.94 -25.46
N ASP A 464 18.59 9.59 -24.58
CA ASP A 464 18.05 10.93 -24.75
C ASP A 464 19.01 11.93 -24.09
N TYR A 465 19.59 12.84 -24.88
CA TYR A 465 20.55 13.83 -24.42
C TYR A 465 20.06 15.25 -24.70
N VAL A 466 20.40 16.16 -23.79
CA VAL A 466 20.28 17.61 -23.92
C VAL A 466 21.64 18.14 -24.36
N VAL A 467 21.68 18.92 -25.44
CA VAL A 467 22.93 19.38 -26.04
C VAL A 467 23.07 20.88 -25.91
N LEU A 468 24.23 21.33 -25.39
CA LEU A 468 24.70 22.72 -25.44
C LEU A 468 25.80 22.84 -26.49
N SER A 469 25.58 23.69 -27.48
CA SER A 469 26.49 23.91 -28.59
C SER A 469 26.99 25.34 -28.57
N VAL A 470 28.31 25.55 -28.60
CA VAL A 470 28.93 26.88 -28.76
C VAL A 470 29.71 26.87 -30.07
N SER A 471 29.34 27.76 -30.98
CA SER A 471 29.89 27.85 -32.33
C SER A 471 30.47 29.24 -32.59
N ASP A 472 31.71 29.30 -33.06
CA ASP A 472 32.36 30.51 -33.56
C ASP A 472 32.68 30.40 -35.05
N ASN A 473 32.85 31.54 -35.71
CA ASN A 473 33.33 31.64 -37.09
C ASN A 473 34.78 32.15 -37.16
N GLY A 474 35.58 31.90 -36.12
CA GLY A 474 36.94 32.38 -35.99
C GLY A 474 37.97 31.59 -36.79
N CYS A 475 39.22 31.59 -36.31
CA CYS A 475 40.34 31.01 -37.04
C CYS A 475 40.28 29.48 -37.23
N GLY A 476 39.48 28.78 -36.42
CA GLY A 476 39.42 27.31 -36.40
C GLY A 476 40.73 26.63 -35.97
N MET A 477 40.71 25.30 -35.89
CA MET A 477 41.82 24.45 -35.44
C MET A 477 42.13 23.35 -36.47
N PRO A 478 43.41 23.05 -36.76
CA PRO A 478 43.77 21.89 -37.56
C PRO A 478 43.58 20.59 -36.77
N GLU A 479 43.41 19.47 -37.48
CA GLU A 479 43.12 18.15 -36.88
C GLU A 479 44.17 17.70 -35.84
N THR A 480 45.42 18.12 -36.02
CA THR A 480 46.54 17.88 -35.07
C THR A 480 46.39 18.61 -33.74
N VAL A 481 45.63 19.72 -33.70
CA VAL A 481 45.30 20.47 -32.49
C VAL A 481 44.04 19.91 -31.83
N ILE A 482 43.04 19.51 -32.63
CA ILE A 482 41.78 18.93 -32.13
C ILE A 482 42.05 17.66 -31.31
N SER A 483 42.94 16.78 -31.80
CA SER A 483 43.28 15.52 -31.12
C SER A 483 43.92 15.70 -29.74
N ARG A 484 44.44 16.89 -29.45
CA ARG A 484 45.11 17.26 -28.19
C ARG A 484 44.38 18.37 -27.43
N ALA A 485 43.25 18.87 -27.94
CA ALA A 485 42.55 20.02 -27.39
C ALA A 485 42.02 19.79 -25.95
N PHE A 486 41.79 18.52 -25.59
CA PHE A 486 41.37 18.12 -24.24
C PHE A 486 42.53 17.71 -23.33
N ASP A 487 43.77 17.66 -23.86
CA ASP A 487 44.95 17.38 -23.05
C ASP A 487 45.13 18.52 -22.04
N PRO A 488 45.28 18.21 -20.73
CA PRO A 488 45.57 19.24 -19.74
C PRO A 488 46.83 20.04 -20.12
N PHE A 489 46.74 21.37 -20.02
CA PHE A 489 47.82 22.33 -20.30
C PHE A 489 48.18 22.52 -21.78
N PHE A 490 47.47 21.89 -22.71
CA PHE A 490 47.65 22.13 -24.13
C PHE A 490 46.99 23.46 -24.54
N THR A 491 47.76 24.37 -25.12
CA THR A 491 47.29 25.67 -25.61
C THR A 491 48.02 26.08 -26.88
N THR A 492 47.32 26.69 -27.82
CA THR A 492 47.87 27.28 -29.05
C THR A 492 48.18 28.78 -28.90
N LYS A 493 47.88 29.37 -27.73
CA LYS A 493 48.09 30.80 -27.45
C LYS A 493 49.55 31.12 -27.06
N PRO A 494 50.04 32.35 -27.28
CA PRO A 494 51.38 32.78 -26.84
C PRO A 494 51.61 32.52 -25.34
N ILE A 495 52.87 32.32 -24.95
CA ILE A 495 53.29 32.05 -23.57
C ILE A 495 52.72 33.14 -22.63
N GLY A 496 51.91 32.72 -21.64
CA GLY A 496 51.27 33.60 -20.66
C GLY A 496 49.83 34.03 -20.98
N GLN A 497 49.25 33.65 -22.12
CA GLN A 497 47.89 34.05 -22.54
C GLN A 497 46.86 32.90 -22.56
N GLY A 498 47.24 31.69 -22.16
CA GLY A 498 46.31 30.55 -22.06
C GLY A 498 46.83 29.49 -21.10
N THR A 499 45.98 29.03 -20.20
CA THR A 499 46.34 28.01 -19.20
C THR A 499 46.29 26.58 -19.75
N GLY A 500 45.65 26.37 -20.91
CA GLY A 500 45.39 25.05 -21.48
C GLY A 500 44.50 24.16 -20.61
N LEU A 501 43.82 24.73 -19.60
CA LEU A 501 43.00 23.97 -18.64
C LEU A 501 41.50 24.02 -18.93
N GLY A 502 41.03 25.01 -19.70
CA GLY A 502 39.60 25.26 -19.92
C GLY A 502 38.87 24.06 -20.54
N LEU A 503 39.33 23.59 -21.71
CA LEU A 503 38.73 22.45 -22.40
C LEU A 503 38.93 21.13 -21.66
N SER A 504 40.06 20.92 -20.97
CA SER A 504 40.28 19.74 -20.14
C SER A 504 39.34 19.67 -18.94
N MET A 505 38.97 20.81 -18.35
CA MET A 505 37.97 20.88 -17.26
C MET A 505 36.57 20.53 -17.78
N ILE A 506 36.20 21.03 -18.97
CA ILE A 506 34.92 20.71 -19.61
C ILE A 506 34.84 19.21 -19.94
N TYR A 507 35.93 18.61 -20.43
CA TYR A 507 36.00 17.16 -20.65
C TYR A 507 35.83 16.36 -19.35
N GLY A 508 36.51 16.78 -18.28
CA GLY A 508 36.37 16.17 -16.95
C GLY A 508 34.94 16.27 -16.39
N PHE A 509 34.33 17.44 -16.46
CA PHE A 509 32.93 17.68 -16.07
C PHE A 509 31.99 16.77 -16.86
N SER A 510 32.11 16.77 -18.19
CA SER A 510 31.29 15.96 -19.08
C SER A 510 31.32 14.47 -18.71
N LYS A 511 32.52 13.91 -18.47
CA LYS A 511 32.66 12.50 -18.07
C LYS A 511 32.06 12.21 -16.69
N GLN A 512 32.23 13.12 -15.73
CA GLN A 512 31.69 12.95 -14.38
C GLN A 512 30.15 13.08 -14.33
N SER A 513 29.55 13.83 -15.26
CA SER A 513 28.11 13.95 -15.45
C SER A 513 27.50 12.88 -16.37
N HIS A 514 28.23 11.78 -16.65
CA HIS A 514 27.80 10.71 -17.59
C HIS A 514 27.45 11.23 -19.01
N GLY A 515 28.02 12.36 -19.38
CA GLY A 515 27.85 13.04 -20.66
C GLY A 515 29.04 12.86 -21.59
N HIS A 516 29.06 13.68 -22.65
CA HIS A 516 30.17 13.74 -23.60
C HIS A 516 30.41 15.13 -24.16
N VAL A 517 31.61 15.37 -24.66
CA VAL A 517 31.97 16.63 -25.31
C VAL A 517 32.63 16.32 -26.66
N SER A 518 32.18 17.00 -27.72
CA SER A 518 32.73 16.88 -29.06
C SER A 518 33.18 18.23 -29.59
N ILE A 519 34.20 18.22 -30.45
CA ILE A 519 34.72 19.42 -31.12
C ILE A 519 34.70 19.15 -32.62
N LYS A 520 34.14 20.09 -33.39
CA LYS A 520 34.22 20.15 -34.85
C LYS A 520 34.84 21.49 -35.22
N SER A 521 35.96 21.49 -35.93
CA SER A 521 36.66 22.72 -36.30
C SER A 521 37.31 22.58 -37.68
N GLU A 522 37.29 23.66 -38.46
CA GLU A 522 37.98 23.74 -39.75
C GLU A 522 38.73 25.07 -39.83
N VAL A 523 40.00 25.02 -40.25
CA VAL A 523 40.88 26.19 -40.31
C VAL A 523 40.28 27.26 -41.23
N GLY A 524 40.09 28.47 -40.70
CA GLY A 524 39.50 29.63 -41.37
C GLY A 524 37.97 29.63 -41.44
N ARG A 525 37.28 28.63 -40.85
CA ARG A 525 35.81 28.58 -40.79
C ARG A 525 35.24 28.58 -39.37
N GLY A 526 36.08 28.38 -38.36
CA GLY A 526 35.70 28.46 -36.93
C GLY A 526 35.55 27.11 -36.25
N THR A 527 35.11 27.13 -34.99
CA THR A 527 34.99 25.96 -34.12
C THR A 527 33.59 25.81 -33.56
N THR A 528 33.09 24.58 -33.48
CA THR A 528 31.88 24.22 -32.76
C THR A 528 32.21 23.18 -31.69
N VAL A 529 31.86 23.49 -30.44
CA VAL A 529 32.01 22.57 -29.30
C VAL A 529 30.63 22.20 -28.78
N GLN A 530 30.34 20.90 -28.68
CA GLN A 530 29.04 20.39 -28.26
C GLN A 530 29.18 19.57 -26.99
N LEU A 531 28.44 19.92 -25.95
CA LEU A 531 28.35 19.20 -24.68
C LEU A 531 27.01 18.46 -24.62
N PHE A 532 27.07 17.14 -24.50
CA PHE A 532 25.95 16.21 -24.38
C PHE A 532 25.74 15.86 -22.91
N LEU A 533 24.58 16.17 -22.35
CA LEU A 533 24.20 15.84 -20.98
C LEU A 533 22.97 14.91 -20.99
N PRO A 534 22.92 13.88 -20.12
CA PRO A 534 21.79 12.96 -20.09
C PRO A 534 20.49 13.67 -19.67
N ARG A 535 19.36 13.25 -20.25
CA ARG A 535 18.03 13.71 -19.83
C ARG A 535 17.70 13.16 -18.44
N PHE A 536 17.24 14.04 -17.56
CA PHE A 536 16.67 13.65 -16.26
C PHE A 536 15.33 12.90 -16.46
N LYS A 537 15.20 11.70 -15.86
CA LYS A 537 14.04 10.79 -16.01
C LYS A 537 13.22 10.61 -14.71
N GLY A 538 13.44 11.42 -13.68
CA GLY A 538 12.61 11.42 -12.47
C GLY A 538 11.23 12.06 -12.69
N LEU A 539 10.29 11.80 -11.77
CA LEU A 539 9.12 12.66 -11.61
C LEU A 539 9.67 14.05 -11.30
N ALA A 540 9.57 14.98 -12.26
CA ALA A 540 9.77 16.38 -11.94
C ALA A 540 8.76 16.71 -10.85
N ASP A 541 9.21 17.34 -9.77
CA ASP A 541 8.28 18.00 -8.86
C ASP A 541 7.57 19.09 -9.70
N GLU A 542 6.42 18.72 -10.27
CA GLU A 542 5.49 19.64 -10.94
C GLU A 542 4.94 20.70 -9.96
N ALA A 543 5.38 20.69 -8.70
CA ALA A 543 5.10 21.69 -7.68
C ALA A 543 5.91 23.00 -7.83
N GLU A 544 7.05 23.02 -8.55
CA GLU A 544 7.89 24.24 -8.63
C GLU A 544 7.63 25.12 -9.85
N GLN A 545 6.98 24.62 -10.91
CA GLN A 545 6.71 25.42 -12.12
C GLN A 545 5.42 26.26 -12.09
N SER A 546 4.70 26.29 -10.96
CA SER A 546 3.54 27.20 -10.77
C SER A 546 3.81 28.41 -9.87
N PHE A 547 5.05 28.60 -9.40
CA PHE A 547 5.43 29.71 -8.51
C PHE A 547 6.36 30.75 -9.16
N GLN A 548 6.20 31.03 -10.46
CA GLN A 548 6.76 32.25 -11.06
C GLN A 548 5.70 33.06 -11.80
N SER A 549 4.88 33.77 -11.02
CA SER A 549 4.55 35.18 -11.28
C SER A 549 3.84 35.78 -10.07
N ASN A 550 4.52 35.77 -8.92
CA ASN A 550 4.33 36.80 -7.92
C ASN A 550 5.71 37.06 -7.34
N ALA A 551 6.38 38.11 -7.81
CA ALA A 551 7.44 38.72 -7.01
C ALA A 551 6.76 39.17 -5.71
N VAL A 552 6.87 38.35 -4.67
CA VAL A 552 6.48 38.73 -3.31
C VAL A 552 7.54 39.74 -2.90
N TYR A 553 7.29 41.01 -3.19
CA TYR A 553 7.87 42.09 -2.39
C TYR A 553 7.60 41.73 -0.93
N ALA A 554 8.63 41.83 -0.08
CA ALA A 554 8.52 41.59 1.36
C ALA A 554 7.18 42.16 1.87
N GLU A 555 6.25 41.27 2.24
CA GLU A 555 4.96 41.73 2.76
C GLU A 555 5.20 42.47 4.07
N ASN A 556 4.44 43.55 4.29
CA ASN A 556 4.53 44.46 5.44
C ASN A 556 4.84 43.72 6.76
N GLY A 557 6.08 43.82 7.24
CA GLY A 557 6.48 43.40 8.59
C GLY A 557 7.80 42.64 8.74
N GLU A 558 8.49 42.28 7.66
CA GLU A 558 9.82 41.62 7.73
C GLU A 558 10.96 42.64 7.86
N THR A 559 11.85 42.46 8.85
CA THR A 559 12.91 43.43 9.18
C THR A 559 14.29 42.78 9.23
N VAL A 560 15.30 43.45 8.67
CA VAL A 560 16.72 43.06 8.79
C VAL A 560 17.32 43.69 10.03
N LEU A 561 17.78 42.89 11.00
CA LEU A 561 18.49 43.40 12.17
C LEU A 561 20.01 43.36 11.94
N ILE A 562 20.66 44.52 11.95
CA ILE A 562 22.11 44.66 11.73
C ILE A 562 22.81 44.93 13.06
N VAL A 563 23.79 44.09 13.41
CA VAL A 563 24.58 44.18 14.64
C VAL A 563 26.02 44.53 14.28
N GLU A 564 26.40 45.78 14.50
CA GLU A 564 27.71 46.33 14.11
C GLU A 564 28.12 47.44 15.09
N ASP A 565 29.34 47.36 15.62
CA ASP A 565 29.86 48.34 16.58
C ASP A 565 30.45 49.59 15.91
N ASP A 566 30.89 49.50 14.65
CA ASP A 566 31.32 50.66 13.85
C ASP A 566 30.11 51.44 13.27
N PRO A 567 29.86 52.69 13.71
CA PRO A 567 28.73 53.48 13.23
C PRO A 567 28.76 53.78 11.72
N HIS A 568 29.95 53.82 11.10
CA HIS A 568 30.09 54.09 9.67
C HIS A 568 29.73 52.86 8.84
N VAL A 569 30.14 51.67 9.27
CA VAL A 569 29.77 50.41 8.61
C VAL A 569 28.28 50.14 8.78
N LEU A 570 27.75 50.35 9.98
CA LEU A 570 26.31 50.20 10.26
C LEU A 570 25.47 51.11 9.36
N LEU A 571 25.83 52.39 9.27
CA LEU A 571 25.13 53.36 8.42
C LEU A 571 25.22 52.98 6.92
N GLY A 572 26.39 52.51 6.46
CA GLY A 572 26.57 52.07 5.08
C GLY A 572 25.71 50.86 4.72
N CYS A 573 25.63 49.87 5.60
CA CYS A 573 24.75 48.70 5.41
C CYS A 573 23.27 49.10 5.40
N GLN A 574 22.84 49.98 6.31
CA GLN A 574 21.46 50.47 6.34
C GLN A 574 21.10 51.26 5.08
N GLN A 575 22.00 52.09 4.57
CA GLN A 575 21.79 52.84 3.33
C GLN A 575 21.70 51.92 2.11
N ALA A 576 22.59 50.91 2.01
CA ALA A 576 22.56 49.95 0.92
C ALA A 576 21.23 49.18 0.86
N LEU A 577 20.70 48.76 2.02
CA LEU A 577 19.40 48.07 2.10
C LEU A 577 18.21 49.01 1.86
N ALA A 578 18.29 50.25 2.33
CA ALA A 578 17.24 51.25 2.14
C ALA A 578 17.07 51.67 0.66
N LEU A 579 18.15 51.64 -0.14
CA LEU A 579 18.08 51.91 -1.57
C LEU A 579 17.25 50.86 -2.35
N GLU A 580 17.09 49.67 -1.78
CA GLU A 580 16.35 48.54 -2.34
C GLU A 580 15.02 48.29 -1.61
N ASP A 581 14.53 49.30 -0.87
CA ASP A 581 13.29 49.25 -0.08
C ASP A 581 13.24 48.12 0.98
N ILE A 582 14.39 47.63 1.45
CA ILE A 582 14.48 46.61 2.50
C ILE A 582 14.53 47.29 3.87
N ALA A 583 13.51 47.04 4.71
CA ALA A 583 13.45 47.55 6.07
C ALA A 583 14.60 47.00 6.92
N SER A 584 15.42 47.88 7.48
CA SER A 584 16.55 47.50 8.34
C SER A 584 16.60 48.30 9.64
N GLU A 585 17.02 47.63 10.71
CA GLU A 585 17.19 48.20 12.04
C GLU A 585 18.62 47.93 12.54
N GLY A 586 19.30 48.97 13.01
CA GLY A 586 20.66 48.86 13.52
C GLY A 586 20.72 48.74 15.04
N VAL A 587 21.62 47.89 15.53
CA VAL A 587 22.06 47.81 16.93
C VAL A 587 23.58 47.81 17.00
N SER A 588 24.12 48.41 18.06
CA SER A 588 25.56 48.50 18.30
C SER A 588 26.12 47.37 19.18
N SER A 589 25.28 46.42 19.62
CA SER A 589 25.69 45.33 20.51
C SER A 589 24.83 44.07 20.30
N ALA A 590 25.44 42.89 20.51
CA ALA A 590 24.75 41.60 20.45
C ALA A 590 23.69 41.46 21.56
N GLU A 591 23.91 42.07 22.72
CA GLU A 591 22.99 42.09 23.85
C GLU A 591 21.68 42.83 23.51
N ASP A 592 21.77 43.91 22.75
CA ASP A 592 20.58 44.63 22.29
C ASP A 592 19.85 43.87 21.17
N ALA A 593 20.59 43.14 20.34
CA ALA A 593 19.99 42.24 19.34
C ALA A 593 19.12 41.16 20.01
N LEU A 594 19.64 40.52 21.06
CA LEU A 594 18.92 39.46 21.80
C LEU A 594 17.64 39.95 22.48
N LYS A 595 17.54 41.24 22.84
CA LYS A 595 16.33 41.83 23.42
C LYS A 595 15.24 42.08 22.37
N ARG A 596 15.60 42.36 21.11
CA ARG A 596 14.66 42.68 20.03
C ARG A 596 14.14 41.44 19.30
N ILE A 597 14.93 40.38 19.28
CA ILE A 597 14.53 39.11 18.67
C ILE A 597 13.59 38.36 19.62
N GLY A 598 12.32 38.26 19.25
CA GLY A 598 11.30 37.45 19.95
C GLY A 598 11.22 36.00 19.43
N ASP A 599 10.30 35.22 19.97
CA ASP A 599 9.99 33.89 19.43
C ASP A 599 9.30 34.04 18.07
N ASN A 600 9.77 33.32 17.04
CA ASN A 600 9.32 33.47 15.66
C ASN A 600 9.47 34.92 15.13
N PHE A 601 10.66 35.52 15.27
CA PHE A 601 11.00 36.84 14.71
C PHE A 601 10.77 36.90 13.18
N ALA A 602 10.08 37.93 12.68
CA ALA A 602 9.80 38.13 11.26
C ALA A 602 10.96 38.89 10.61
N GLY A 603 12.06 38.18 10.31
CA GLY A 603 13.24 38.83 9.75
C GLY A 603 14.51 38.00 9.85
N ILE A 604 15.64 38.61 9.51
CA ILE A 604 16.98 38.01 9.53
C ILE A 604 17.94 38.82 10.39
N VAL A 605 19.08 38.23 10.75
CA VAL A 605 20.14 38.90 11.52
C VAL A 605 21.42 38.97 10.72
N ILE A 606 22.03 40.15 10.62
CA ILE A 606 23.35 40.37 10.03
C ILE A 606 24.26 40.88 11.16
N SER A 607 25.35 40.20 11.48
CA SER A 607 26.19 40.54 12.64
C SER A 607 27.67 40.56 12.28
N ASP A 608 28.42 41.55 12.77
CA ASP A 608 29.89 41.42 12.84
C ASP A 608 30.24 40.25 13.78
N ILE A 609 31.32 39.54 13.46
CA ILE A 609 31.96 38.55 14.32
C ILE A 609 32.65 39.24 15.50
N ARG A 610 33.32 40.37 15.28
CA ARG A 610 34.13 41.05 16.30
C ARG A 610 33.34 42.15 17.01
N LEU A 611 32.35 41.75 17.79
CA LEU A 611 31.59 42.68 18.63
C LEU A 611 32.21 42.81 20.04
N PRO A 612 32.10 43.98 20.69
CA PRO A 612 32.45 44.14 22.09
C PRO A 612 31.43 43.44 23.00
N GLY A 613 31.91 42.61 23.94
CA GLY A 613 31.04 41.83 24.82
C GLY A 613 30.80 40.43 24.28
N ILE A 614 29.54 40.09 24.00
CA ILE A 614 29.18 38.86 23.28
C ILE A 614 29.64 38.97 21.82
N ASP A 615 30.48 38.04 21.38
CA ASP A 615 30.95 38.00 20.00
C ASP A 615 29.89 37.45 19.03
N GLY A 616 30.07 37.64 17.72
CA GLY A 616 29.08 37.25 16.72
C GLY A 616 28.86 35.73 16.59
N LEU A 617 29.85 34.91 16.97
CA LEU A 617 29.73 33.44 16.96
C LEU A 617 28.93 32.93 18.16
N GLU A 618 29.11 33.54 19.32
CA GLU A 618 28.30 33.29 20.50
C GLU A 618 26.86 33.79 20.29
N LEU A 619 26.67 34.94 19.64
CA LEU A 619 25.35 35.42 19.23
C LEU A 619 24.66 34.41 18.29
N LEU A 620 25.34 33.91 17.27
CA LEU A 620 24.83 32.85 16.38
C LEU A 620 24.36 31.64 17.18
N SER A 621 25.19 31.13 18.08
CA SER A 621 24.88 29.95 18.89
C SER A 621 23.61 30.16 19.74
N ARG A 622 23.47 31.33 20.37
CA ARG A 622 22.29 31.66 21.19
C ARG A 622 21.02 31.84 20.34
N LEU A 623 21.14 32.44 19.16
CA LEU A 623 20.02 32.61 18.23
C LEU A 623 19.56 31.27 17.66
N LYS A 624 20.49 30.40 17.28
CA LYS A 624 20.17 29.05 16.75
C LYS A 624 19.60 28.12 17.79
N ALA A 625 20.00 28.26 19.06
CA ALA A 625 19.38 27.54 20.17
C ALA A 625 17.93 27.96 20.41
N ARG A 626 17.57 29.21 20.10
CA ARG A 626 16.21 29.74 20.26
C ARG A 626 15.33 29.47 19.05
N ASP A 627 15.85 29.69 17.85
CA ASP A 627 15.18 29.41 16.57
C ASP A 627 16.22 28.93 15.56
N SER A 628 16.25 27.61 15.33
CA SER A 628 17.18 26.99 14.40
C SER A 628 16.96 27.44 12.95
N SER A 629 15.75 27.87 12.62
CA SER A 629 15.34 28.33 11.29
C SER A 629 15.60 29.81 11.03
N LEU A 630 16.09 30.58 12.02
CA LEU A 630 16.42 31.99 11.85
C LEU A 630 17.71 32.15 11.02
N PRO A 631 17.70 32.83 9.86
CA PRO A 631 18.91 33.10 9.10
C PRO A 631 19.78 34.13 9.82
N VAL A 632 21.06 33.78 10.01
CA VAL A 632 22.08 34.65 10.61
C VAL A 632 23.26 34.75 9.66
N VAL A 633 23.53 35.95 9.16
CA VAL A 633 24.65 36.25 8.27
C VAL A 633 25.77 36.88 9.10
N LEU A 634 26.98 36.33 9.01
CA LEU A 634 28.13 36.86 9.72
C LEU A 634 29.00 37.71 8.80
N ILE A 635 29.46 38.85 9.31
CA ILE A 635 30.40 39.74 8.65
C ILE A 635 31.72 39.70 9.40
N THR A 636 32.87 39.60 8.72
CA THR A 636 34.18 39.66 9.37
C THR A 636 35.19 40.49 8.59
N GLY A 637 36.16 41.06 9.29
CA GLY A 637 37.32 41.73 8.69
C GLY A 637 38.55 40.86 8.43
N HIS A 638 38.51 39.55 8.71
CA HIS A 638 39.63 38.63 8.42
C HIS A 638 39.13 37.34 7.75
N GLY A 639 39.59 37.06 6.53
CA GLY A 639 39.30 35.87 5.71
C GLY A 639 39.89 34.55 6.19
N ASP A 640 39.72 34.22 7.48
CA ASP A 640 40.04 32.88 7.97
C ASP A 640 38.94 31.89 7.55
N ILE A 641 39.19 31.15 6.48
CA ILE A 641 38.30 30.13 5.92
C ILE A 641 37.90 29.11 7.01
N THR A 642 38.78 28.82 7.96
CA THR A 642 38.53 27.88 9.05
C THR A 642 37.40 28.38 9.95
N MET A 643 37.38 29.69 10.23
CA MET A 643 36.31 30.34 10.99
C MET A 643 35.00 30.37 10.19
N ALA A 644 35.04 30.66 8.89
CA ALA A 644 33.85 30.64 8.04
C ALA A 644 33.23 29.25 7.94
N VAL A 645 34.05 28.20 7.76
CA VAL A 645 33.59 26.81 7.71
C VAL A 645 32.99 26.37 9.05
N ASN A 646 33.58 26.77 10.17
CA ASN A 646 33.04 26.48 11.49
C ASN A 646 31.74 27.23 11.74
N ALA A 647 31.66 28.52 11.40
CA ALA A 647 30.42 29.29 11.51
C ALA A 647 29.27 28.70 10.70
N MET A 648 29.53 28.24 9.48
CA MET A 648 28.54 27.54 8.66
C MET A 648 28.13 26.20 9.27
N ARG A 649 29.06 25.44 9.88
CA ARG A 649 28.74 24.22 10.63
C ARG A 649 27.90 24.50 11.88
N ASP A 650 28.15 25.62 12.53
CA ASP A 650 27.43 26.08 13.72
C ASP A 650 26.08 26.72 13.38
N GLY A 651 25.70 26.76 12.10
CA GLY A 651 24.36 27.09 11.62
C GLY A 651 24.20 28.49 11.03
N ALA A 652 25.27 29.23 10.77
CA ALA A 652 25.20 30.48 10.01
C ALA A 652 24.58 30.25 8.63
N TYR A 653 23.79 31.22 8.15
CA TYR A 653 23.17 31.17 6.83
C TYR A 653 24.19 31.46 5.73
N ASP A 654 24.97 32.53 5.91
CA ASP A 654 26.02 32.94 4.99
C ASP A 654 27.08 33.73 5.75
N PHE A 655 28.21 33.96 5.09
CA PHE A 655 29.36 34.67 5.62
C PHE A 655 29.89 35.67 4.59
N MET A 656 30.16 36.90 5.04
CA MET A 656 30.67 37.98 4.22
C MET A 656 31.97 38.54 4.80
N GLU A 657 32.96 38.74 3.93
CA GLU A 657 34.26 39.31 4.30
C GLU A 657 34.29 40.81 3.96
N LYS A 658 34.71 41.66 4.89
CA LYS A 658 34.99 43.08 4.69
C LYS A 658 36.33 43.21 3.94
N PRO A 659 36.42 43.99 2.84
CA PRO A 659 35.36 44.80 2.23
C PRO A 659 34.43 43.98 1.30
N PHE A 660 33.12 44.20 1.42
CA PHE A 660 32.09 43.62 0.54
C PHE A 660 31.39 44.72 -0.26
N SER A 661 30.85 44.38 -1.43
CA SER A 661 30.09 45.33 -2.24
C SER A 661 28.65 45.48 -1.74
N PRO A 662 27.99 46.65 -1.94
CA PRO A 662 26.58 46.84 -1.60
C PRO A 662 25.65 45.83 -2.26
N GLU A 663 25.94 45.44 -3.51
CA GLU A 663 25.13 44.47 -4.27
C GLU A 663 25.17 43.10 -3.59
N ARG A 664 26.34 42.67 -3.11
CA ARG A 664 26.48 41.40 -2.39
C ARG A 664 25.70 41.40 -1.08
N LEU A 665 25.69 42.51 -0.35
CA LEU A 665 24.90 42.64 0.88
C LEU A 665 23.41 42.47 0.59
N VAL A 666 22.90 43.16 -0.44
CA VAL A 666 21.49 43.09 -0.86
C VAL A 666 21.12 41.67 -1.29
N ASP A 667 21.94 41.02 -2.13
CA ASP A 667 21.66 39.68 -2.66
C ASP A 667 21.62 38.62 -1.56
N VAL A 668 22.56 38.67 -0.61
CA VAL A 668 22.57 37.76 0.55
C VAL A 668 21.36 38.02 1.44
N THR A 669 21.01 39.29 1.68
CA THR A 669 19.86 39.68 2.50
C THR A 669 18.54 39.21 1.88
N ARG A 670 18.37 39.36 0.56
CA ARG A 670 17.15 38.97 -0.16
C ARG A 670 16.92 37.45 -0.08
N ARG A 671 17.95 36.66 -0.37
CA ARG A 671 17.87 35.19 -0.28
C ARG A 671 17.64 34.72 1.16
N ALA A 672 18.23 35.39 2.15
CA ALA A 672 18.01 35.08 3.56
C ALA A 672 16.57 35.39 4.00
N LEU A 673 16.01 36.53 3.57
CA LEU A 673 14.61 36.90 3.82
C LEU A 673 13.64 35.92 3.17
N GLU A 674 13.88 35.53 1.91
CA GLU A 674 13.09 34.53 1.20
C GLU A 674 13.07 33.18 1.95
N GLN A 675 14.24 32.70 2.39
CA GLN A 675 14.31 31.47 3.20
C GLN A 675 13.55 31.62 4.52
N ARG A 676 13.60 32.81 5.16
CA ARG A 676 12.84 33.06 6.38
C ARG A 676 11.34 33.04 6.11
N GLY A 677 10.87 33.66 5.03
CA GLY A 677 9.47 33.64 4.61
C GLY A 677 8.97 32.21 4.43
N LEU A 678 9.71 31.39 3.68
CA LEU A 678 9.40 29.97 3.47
C LEU A 678 9.40 29.16 4.76
N ALA A 679 10.41 29.34 5.63
CA ALA A 679 10.47 28.63 6.91
C ALA A 679 9.28 28.98 7.82
N ARG A 680 8.84 30.24 7.80
CA ARG A 680 7.66 30.71 8.54
C ARG A 680 6.36 30.19 7.93
N GLU A 681 6.27 30.12 6.61
CA GLU A 681 5.13 29.53 5.90
C GLU A 681 5.02 28.03 6.21
N VAL A 682 6.11 27.27 6.11
CA VAL A 682 6.16 25.86 6.52
C VAL A 682 5.78 25.71 7.99
N TRP A 683 6.25 26.61 8.87
CA TRP A 683 5.84 26.60 10.28
C TRP A 683 4.34 26.87 10.46
N ALA A 684 3.78 27.84 9.73
CA ALA A 684 2.36 28.16 9.75
C ALA A 684 1.49 27.02 9.18
N LEU A 685 1.90 26.42 8.06
CA LEU A 685 1.26 25.26 7.44
C LEU A 685 1.35 24.02 8.34
N ARG A 686 2.51 23.76 8.95
CA ARG A 686 2.67 22.70 9.95
C ARG A 686 1.81 22.96 11.18
N LYS A 687 1.63 24.21 11.60
CA LYS A 687 0.72 24.59 12.68
C LYS A 687 -0.75 24.36 12.27
N GLN A 688 -1.15 24.70 11.06
CA GLN A 688 -2.49 24.41 10.52
C GLN A 688 -2.73 22.90 10.33
N LEU A 689 -1.71 22.14 9.94
CA LEU A 689 -1.71 20.67 9.90
C LEU A 689 -1.81 20.09 11.32
N ALA A 690 -1.10 20.66 12.29
CA ALA A 690 -1.20 20.28 13.71
C ALA A 690 -2.59 20.60 14.29
N GLU A 691 -3.24 21.65 13.81
CA GLU A 691 -4.65 21.95 14.12
C GLU A 691 -5.62 20.95 13.46
N ARG A 692 -5.32 20.44 12.25
CA ARG A 692 -6.05 19.30 11.65
C ARG A 692 -5.79 17.97 12.36
N ASP A 693 -4.58 17.78 12.89
CA ASP A 693 -4.19 16.64 13.71
C ASP A 693 -4.65 16.76 15.16
N SER A 694 -5.30 17.87 15.54
CA SER A 694 -5.93 18.01 16.84
C SER A 694 -7.11 17.06 17.00
N LEU A 695 -7.46 16.78 18.25
CA LEU A 695 -8.56 15.88 18.58
C LEU A 695 -9.91 16.42 18.03
N GLU A 696 -10.04 17.74 17.87
CA GLU A 696 -11.20 18.40 17.29
C GLU A 696 -11.29 18.22 15.77
N GLY A 697 -10.14 18.20 15.07
CA GLY A 697 -10.06 17.93 13.64
C GLY A 697 -10.36 16.47 13.29
N ARG A 698 -10.02 15.53 14.20
CA ARG A 698 -10.23 14.09 14.01
C ARG A 698 -11.60 13.60 14.45
N ILE A 699 -12.10 14.08 15.59
CA ILE A 699 -13.41 13.71 16.14
C ILE A 699 -14.38 14.87 15.92
N ILE A 700 -15.02 14.85 14.74
CA ILE A 700 -15.96 15.87 14.30
C ILE A 700 -17.28 15.76 15.08
N GLY A 701 -17.74 16.91 15.56
CA GLY A 701 -19.02 17.07 16.25
C GLY A 701 -18.96 18.23 17.25
N ARG A 702 -20.01 19.05 17.25
CA ARG A 702 -20.18 20.17 18.19
C ARG A 702 -21.09 19.81 19.34
N SER A 703 -21.74 18.65 19.31
CA SER A 703 -22.63 18.24 20.38
C SER A 703 -21.94 18.13 21.75
N PRO A 704 -22.66 18.42 22.86
CA PRO A 704 -22.10 18.32 24.21
C PRO A 704 -21.50 16.94 24.49
N ALA A 705 -22.14 15.87 23.98
CA ALA A 705 -21.64 14.51 24.14
C ALA A 705 -20.28 14.30 23.45
N MET A 706 -20.09 14.85 22.25
CA MET A 706 -18.82 14.75 21.53
C MET A 706 -17.74 15.65 22.13
N GLN A 707 -18.10 16.82 22.67
CA GLN A 707 -17.18 17.67 23.44
C GLN A 707 -16.69 16.96 24.70
N ASN A 708 -17.59 16.34 25.46
CA ASN A 708 -17.26 15.56 26.65
C ASN A 708 -16.39 14.35 26.31
N LEU A 709 -16.72 13.62 25.23
CA LEU A 709 -15.90 12.51 24.75
C LEU A 709 -14.48 12.96 24.42
N ARG A 710 -14.32 14.09 23.73
CA ARG A 710 -13.00 14.66 23.44
C ARG A 710 -12.22 14.99 24.71
N ALA A 711 -12.84 15.66 25.67
CA ALA A 711 -12.22 15.99 26.95
C ALA A 711 -11.78 14.73 27.72
N LEU A 712 -12.61 13.68 27.74
CA LEU A 712 -12.28 12.40 28.35
C LEU A 712 -11.10 11.71 27.64
N ILE A 713 -11.07 11.71 26.31
CA ILE A 713 -9.96 11.15 25.54
C ILE A 713 -8.67 11.89 25.88
N THR A 714 -8.67 13.23 25.90
CA THR A 714 -7.49 14.03 26.27
C THR A 714 -6.98 13.66 27.67
N ASN A 715 -7.87 13.48 28.64
CA ASN A 715 -7.50 13.13 30.02
C ASN A 715 -6.94 11.70 30.14
N VAL A 716 -7.44 10.77 29.33
CA VAL A 716 -7.15 9.34 29.45
C VAL A 716 -6.03 8.91 28.50
N ALA A 717 -5.77 9.63 27.41
CA ALA A 717 -4.82 9.24 26.37
C ALA A 717 -3.41 9.01 26.92
N ASP A 718 -2.89 9.85 27.81
CA ASP A 718 -1.53 9.68 28.34
C ASP A 718 -1.40 8.64 29.48
N THR A 719 -2.51 8.00 29.87
CA THR A 719 -2.49 6.95 30.90
C THR A 719 -2.18 5.58 30.31
N SER A 720 -1.65 4.67 31.14
CA SER A 720 -1.51 3.25 30.79
C SER A 720 -2.75 2.41 31.11
N ALA A 721 -3.87 3.05 31.49
CA ALA A 721 -5.09 2.34 31.84
C ALA A 721 -5.73 1.68 30.62
N ASN A 722 -6.35 0.53 30.84
CA ASN A 722 -7.18 -0.12 29.84
C ASN A 722 -8.46 0.69 29.63
N VAL A 723 -8.90 0.80 28.38
CA VAL A 723 -10.09 1.58 28.03
C VAL A 723 -11.10 0.68 27.36
N LEU A 724 -12.35 0.72 27.83
CA LEU A 724 -13.49 0.10 27.20
C LEU A 724 -14.29 1.16 26.45
N ILE A 725 -14.50 0.96 25.16
CA ILE A 725 -15.27 1.85 24.28
C ILE A 725 -16.61 1.19 24.00
N GLU A 726 -17.69 1.83 24.42
CA GLU A 726 -19.06 1.33 24.23
C GLU A 726 -19.78 2.16 23.18
N GLY A 727 -20.51 1.50 22.28
CA GLY A 727 -21.37 2.20 21.34
C GLY A 727 -21.83 1.31 20.20
N GLU A 728 -22.88 1.72 19.49
CA GLU A 728 -23.44 0.94 18.39
C GLU A 728 -22.46 0.72 17.23
N THR A 729 -22.80 -0.19 16.33
CA THR A 729 -22.01 -0.41 15.11
C THR A 729 -22.00 0.85 14.25
N GLY A 730 -20.81 1.28 13.83
CA GLY A 730 -20.63 2.44 12.95
C GLY A 730 -20.60 3.81 13.64
N THR A 731 -20.60 3.90 14.98
CA THR A 731 -20.51 5.18 15.71
C THR A 731 -19.13 5.84 15.69
N GLY A 732 -18.08 5.07 15.37
CA GLY A 732 -16.69 5.55 15.32
C GLY A 732 -15.75 4.98 16.38
N LYS A 733 -16.05 3.82 16.99
CA LYS A 733 -15.24 3.22 18.06
C LYS A 733 -13.75 3.07 17.71
N GLU A 734 -13.43 2.59 16.50
CA GLU A 734 -12.03 2.45 16.05
C GLU A 734 -11.33 3.81 15.91
N LEU A 735 -12.04 4.86 15.45
CA LEU A 735 -11.48 6.21 15.36
C LEU A 735 -11.11 6.74 16.75
N VAL A 736 -11.96 6.51 17.75
CA VAL A 736 -11.68 6.85 19.15
C VAL A 736 -10.48 6.08 19.69
N ALA A 737 -10.38 4.77 19.40
CA ALA A 737 -9.24 3.96 19.79
C ALA A 737 -7.91 4.46 19.18
N ARG A 738 -7.94 4.86 17.90
CA ARG A 738 -6.78 5.48 17.23
C ARG A 738 -6.42 6.81 17.88
N CYS A 739 -7.40 7.66 18.18
CA CYS A 739 -7.13 8.93 18.90
C CYS A 739 -6.52 8.68 20.29
N LEU A 740 -7.00 7.70 21.05
CA LEU A 740 -6.38 7.34 22.33
C LEU A 740 -4.92 6.90 22.19
N HIS A 741 -4.54 6.32 21.06
CA HIS A 741 -3.16 5.94 20.76
C HIS A 741 -2.31 7.15 20.33
N ASP A 742 -2.79 7.89 19.32
CA ASP A 742 -2.06 9.00 18.69
C ASP A 742 -1.79 10.16 19.66
N PHE A 743 -2.66 10.34 20.66
CA PHE A 743 -2.52 11.35 21.71
C PHE A 743 -1.91 10.80 23.02
N SER A 744 -1.36 9.58 23.00
CA SER A 744 -0.66 9.00 24.15
C SER A 744 0.85 9.11 24.03
N ARG A 745 1.57 8.90 25.14
CA ARG A 745 3.02 8.61 25.12
C ARG A 745 3.45 7.43 24.24
N ARG A 746 2.52 6.59 23.76
CA ARG A 746 2.80 5.43 22.90
C ARG A 746 2.56 5.71 21.41
N LYS A 747 2.31 6.96 21.01
CA LYS A 747 2.00 7.36 19.62
C LYS A 747 3.02 6.94 18.56
N ASP A 748 4.30 6.85 18.95
CA ASP A 748 5.39 6.47 18.03
C ASP A 748 5.60 4.94 17.98
N SER A 749 4.82 4.18 18.76
CA SER A 749 4.85 2.72 18.82
C SER A 749 3.70 2.09 18.01
N GLN A 750 3.67 0.76 17.91
CA GLN A 750 2.70 0.09 17.06
C GLN A 750 1.26 0.19 17.60
N PHE A 751 0.32 0.60 16.75
CA PHE A 751 -1.12 0.36 16.94
C PHE A 751 -1.52 -0.94 16.25
N VAL A 752 -2.01 -1.92 17.00
CA VAL A 752 -2.43 -3.23 16.48
C VAL A 752 -3.92 -3.42 16.71
N ALA A 753 -4.70 -3.32 15.64
CA ALA A 753 -6.14 -3.59 15.66
C ALA A 753 -6.44 -5.08 15.36
N LEU A 754 -7.41 -5.61 16.10
CA LEU A 754 -7.87 -6.99 15.97
C LEU A 754 -9.39 -7.04 16.12
N ASN A 755 -10.07 -7.56 15.10
CA ASN A 755 -11.51 -7.82 15.16
C ASN A 755 -11.75 -9.25 15.70
N CYS A 756 -12.48 -9.35 16.81
CA CYS A 756 -12.70 -10.61 17.53
C CYS A 756 -13.76 -11.53 16.89
N GLY A 757 -14.49 -11.07 15.87
CA GLY A 757 -15.55 -11.83 15.19
C GLY A 757 -15.21 -12.27 13.76
N GLY A 758 -14.10 -11.78 13.19
CA GLY A 758 -13.80 -11.90 11.75
C GLY A 758 -12.97 -13.12 11.31
N LEU A 759 -12.47 -13.96 12.23
CA LEU A 759 -11.58 -15.09 11.90
C LEU A 759 -12.10 -16.40 12.49
N ALA A 760 -11.81 -17.51 11.81
CA ALA A 760 -12.02 -18.85 12.35
C ALA A 760 -11.15 -19.05 13.61
N GLU A 761 -11.71 -19.72 14.63
CA GLU A 761 -11.11 -19.84 15.96
C GLU A 761 -9.66 -20.36 15.97
N SER A 762 -9.35 -21.34 15.11
CA SER A 762 -8.00 -21.91 14.98
C SER A 762 -6.98 -20.96 14.36
N LEU A 763 -7.40 -20.11 13.42
CA LEU A 763 -6.54 -19.08 12.83
C LEU A 763 -6.36 -17.93 13.81
N PHE A 764 -7.42 -17.56 14.52
CA PHE A 764 -7.43 -16.45 15.47
C PHE A 764 -6.40 -16.64 16.58
N GLU A 765 -6.29 -17.85 17.14
CA GLU A 765 -5.33 -18.15 18.20
C GLU A 765 -3.86 -17.97 17.74
N SER A 766 -3.57 -18.47 16.53
CA SER A 766 -2.26 -18.33 15.87
C SER A 766 -1.94 -16.88 15.52
N GLU A 767 -2.93 -16.07 15.14
CA GLU A 767 -2.75 -14.65 14.88
C GLU A 767 -2.50 -13.85 16.15
N ILE A 768 -3.23 -14.13 17.24
CA ILE A 768 -3.11 -13.38 18.50
C ILE A 768 -1.81 -13.68 19.24
N PHE A 769 -1.57 -14.96 19.53
CA PHE A 769 -0.49 -15.38 20.42
C PHE A 769 0.79 -15.73 19.65
N GLY A 770 0.69 -15.92 18.33
CA GLY A 770 1.81 -16.37 17.51
C GLY A 770 2.09 -17.86 17.71
N HIS A 771 2.99 -18.39 16.89
CA HIS A 771 3.37 -19.79 16.94
C HIS A 771 4.83 -19.97 16.58
N GLU A 772 5.45 -21.00 17.17
CA GLU A 772 6.74 -21.48 16.72
C GLU A 772 6.59 -22.35 15.46
N ALA A 773 7.68 -22.50 14.71
CA ALA A 773 7.69 -23.42 13.58
C ALA A 773 7.29 -24.83 14.05
N ASN A 774 6.35 -25.44 13.33
CA ASN A 774 5.78 -26.76 13.61
C ASN A 774 4.87 -26.87 14.84
N ALA A 775 4.34 -25.76 15.37
CA ALA A 775 3.39 -25.80 16.49
C ALA A 775 2.08 -26.57 16.20
N PHE A 776 1.59 -26.45 14.97
CA PHE A 776 0.41 -27.14 14.44
C PHE A 776 0.59 -27.41 12.94
N THR A 777 -0.28 -28.22 12.35
CA THR A 777 -0.20 -28.63 10.96
C THR A 777 -0.35 -27.44 10.00
N GLY A 778 0.67 -27.20 9.16
CA GLY A 778 0.76 -26.04 8.27
C GLY A 778 1.60 -24.85 8.80
N ALA A 779 2.08 -24.90 10.05
CA ALA A 779 2.93 -23.87 10.65
C ALA A 779 4.42 -23.97 10.23
N GLY A 780 4.72 -23.83 8.94
CA GLY A 780 6.08 -24.06 8.40
C GLY A 780 7.15 -23.04 8.81
N LYS A 781 6.77 -21.89 9.38
CA LYS A 781 7.68 -20.85 9.87
C LYS A 781 7.14 -20.27 11.17
N ARG A 782 8.02 -19.72 12.01
CA ARG A 782 7.63 -18.95 13.21
C ARG A 782 6.83 -17.73 12.78
N ARG A 783 5.74 -17.45 13.51
CA ARG A 783 4.92 -16.24 13.34
C ARG A 783 4.83 -15.49 14.65
N ILE A 784 5.15 -14.20 14.60
CA ILE A 784 4.96 -13.28 15.71
C ILE A 784 3.47 -12.94 15.82
N GLY A 785 2.90 -13.12 17.02
CA GLY A 785 1.49 -12.84 17.29
C GLY A 785 1.20 -11.35 17.38
N LYS A 786 -0.07 -10.96 17.22
CA LYS A 786 -0.54 -9.57 17.28
C LYS A 786 -0.27 -8.94 18.65
N ILE A 787 -0.38 -9.69 19.74
CA ILE A 787 -0.06 -9.19 21.09
C ILE A 787 1.43 -8.89 21.21
N GLU A 788 2.29 -9.80 20.74
CA GLU A 788 3.74 -9.60 20.76
C GLU A 788 4.15 -8.43 19.87
N HIS A 789 3.52 -8.30 18.69
CA HIS A 789 3.76 -7.18 17.78
C HIS A 789 3.30 -5.83 18.36
N ALA A 790 2.31 -5.84 19.26
CA ALA A 790 1.84 -4.66 19.98
C ALA A 790 2.72 -4.26 21.18
N HIS A 791 3.85 -4.94 21.41
CA HIS A 791 4.78 -4.62 22.49
C HIS A 791 5.22 -3.14 22.44
N ASN A 792 5.22 -2.48 23.60
CA ASN A 792 5.36 -1.03 23.82
C ASN A 792 4.27 -0.14 23.19
N GLY A 793 3.36 -0.71 22.40
CA GLY A 793 2.29 -0.01 21.70
C GLY A 793 0.91 -0.21 22.31
N THR A 794 -0.11 -0.25 21.45
CA THR A 794 -1.52 -0.36 21.81
C THR A 794 -2.18 -1.52 21.09
N LEU A 795 -2.86 -2.38 21.83
CA LEU A 795 -3.67 -3.48 21.33
C LEU A 795 -5.14 -3.05 21.34
N PHE A 796 -5.74 -2.92 20.17
CA PHE A 796 -7.16 -2.61 20.01
C PHE A 796 -7.95 -3.88 19.69
N LEU A 797 -8.90 -4.23 20.57
CA LEU A 797 -9.79 -5.38 20.45
C LEU A 797 -11.19 -4.90 20.05
N ASP A 798 -11.52 -5.00 18.76
CA ASP A 798 -12.85 -4.65 18.25
C ASP A 798 -13.80 -5.84 18.37
N GLU A 799 -15.08 -5.54 18.64
CA GLU A 799 -16.14 -6.52 18.89
C GLU A 799 -15.77 -7.56 19.96
N VAL A 800 -15.20 -7.12 21.09
CA VAL A 800 -14.71 -8.04 22.14
C VAL A 800 -15.80 -8.98 22.67
N GLU A 801 -17.07 -8.59 22.58
CA GLU A 801 -18.22 -9.43 22.93
C GLU A 801 -18.33 -10.71 22.12
N SER A 802 -17.75 -10.77 20.91
CA SER A 802 -17.79 -11.96 20.05
C SER A 802 -16.62 -12.92 20.31
N MET A 803 -15.73 -12.60 21.26
CA MET A 803 -14.55 -13.42 21.55
C MET A 803 -14.96 -14.77 22.19
N PRO A 804 -14.50 -15.92 21.67
CA PRO A 804 -14.72 -17.23 22.30
C PRO A 804 -14.19 -17.32 23.74
N VAL A 805 -14.91 -18.04 24.60
CA VAL A 805 -14.63 -18.10 26.07
C VAL A 805 -13.24 -18.66 26.40
N ASN A 806 -12.76 -19.65 25.64
CA ASN A 806 -11.40 -20.19 25.79
C ASN A 806 -10.30 -19.14 25.54
N LEU A 807 -10.51 -18.25 24.57
CA LEU A 807 -9.58 -17.18 24.23
C LEU A 807 -9.63 -16.04 25.25
N GLN A 808 -10.80 -15.76 25.82
CA GLN A 808 -10.95 -14.83 26.95
C GLN A 808 -10.06 -15.25 28.14
N ILE A 809 -9.96 -16.55 28.43
CA ILE A 809 -9.10 -17.09 29.50
C ILE A 809 -7.62 -16.81 29.21
N LYS A 810 -7.17 -17.10 27.99
CA LYS A 810 -5.77 -16.87 27.59
C LYS A 810 -5.40 -15.40 27.58
N LEU A 811 -6.29 -14.56 27.05
CA LEU A 811 -6.10 -13.10 27.07
C LEU A 811 -6.01 -12.60 28.51
N LEU A 812 -6.91 -13.01 29.40
CA LEU A 812 -6.86 -12.62 30.81
C LEU A 812 -5.51 -12.97 31.45
N ARG A 813 -4.98 -14.17 31.19
CA ARG A 813 -3.67 -14.59 31.69
C ARG A 813 -2.55 -13.69 31.19
N VAL A 814 -2.53 -13.35 29.90
CA VAL A 814 -1.55 -12.41 29.34
C VAL A 814 -1.67 -11.02 29.97
N LEU A 815 -2.89 -10.51 30.17
CA LEU A 815 -3.10 -9.21 30.80
C LEU A 815 -2.69 -9.18 32.27
N GLN A 816 -2.81 -10.30 32.99
CA GLN A 816 -2.42 -10.45 34.39
C GLN A 816 -0.91 -10.62 34.56
N GLU A 817 -0.32 -11.58 33.83
CA GLU A 817 1.09 -11.96 33.97
C GLU A 817 2.04 -11.05 33.18
N ARG A 818 1.52 -10.27 32.21
CA ARG A 818 2.31 -9.47 31.25
C ARG A 818 3.33 -10.29 30.48
N THR A 819 2.99 -11.55 30.27
CA THR A 819 3.79 -12.50 29.51
C THR A 819 2.88 -13.32 28.60
N LEU A 820 3.39 -13.71 27.44
CA LEU A 820 2.71 -14.62 26.54
C LEU A 820 3.59 -15.82 26.21
N GLU A 821 2.96 -16.96 25.99
CA GLU A 821 3.58 -18.17 25.47
C GLU A 821 3.05 -18.38 24.06
N ARG A 822 3.95 -18.54 23.08
CA ARG A 822 3.56 -18.85 21.70
C ARG A 822 3.00 -20.26 21.63
N LEU A 823 2.12 -20.52 20.68
CA LEU A 823 1.65 -21.88 20.41
C LEU A 823 2.86 -22.78 20.09
N GLY A 824 2.95 -23.91 20.77
CA GLY A 824 4.05 -24.88 20.61
C GLY A 824 5.35 -24.51 21.33
N SER A 825 5.37 -23.47 22.16
CA SER A 825 6.54 -23.06 22.96
C SER A 825 6.22 -22.99 24.45
N ASN A 826 7.17 -23.36 25.29
CA ASN A 826 7.13 -23.11 26.74
C ASN A 826 7.93 -21.85 27.12
N GLN A 827 8.45 -21.12 26.14
CA GLN A 827 9.19 -19.90 26.39
C GLN A 827 8.22 -18.74 26.61
N SER A 828 8.26 -18.18 27.81
CA SER A 828 7.52 -16.97 28.18
C SER A 828 8.18 -15.72 27.58
N VAL A 829 7.38 -14.88 26.92
CA VAL A 829 7.78 -13.64 26.25
C VAL A 829 7.10 -12.48 26.97
N ALA A 830 7.89 -11.55 27.50
CA ALA A 830 7.37 -10.37 28.19
C ALA A 830 6.68 -9.42 27.20
N VAL A 831 5.45 -9.00 27.52
CA VAL A 831 4.71 -8.01 26.73
C VAL A 831 4.12 -6.91 27.59
N ASP A 832 4.43 -5.67 27.20
CA ASP A 832 3.79 -4.47 27.72
C ASP A 832 3.02 -3.79 26.59
N CYS A 833 1.70 -3.90 26.59
CA CYS A 833 0.84 -3.17 25.66
C CYS A 833 -0.34 -2.57 26.41
N ARG A 834 -0.80 -1.39 25.98
CA ARG A 834 -2.06 -0.82 26.45
C ARG A 834 -3.21 -1.52 25.73
N VAL A 835 -4.25 -1.95 26.45
CA VAL A 835 -5.43 -2.55 25.83
C VAL A 835 -6.55 -1.53 25.70
N ILE A 836 -7.10 -1.41 24.51
CA ILE A 836 -8.34 -0.69 24.23
C ILE A 836 -9.32 -1.72 23.68
N ALA A 837 -10.45 -1.93 24.33
CA ALA A 837 -11.49 -2.85 23.87
C ALA A 837 -12.69 -2.05 23.38
N ALA A 838 -13.37 -2.51 22.34
CA ALA A 838 -14.61 -1.94 21.83
C ALA A 838 -15.72 -2.99 21.82
N THR A 839 -16.92 -2.57 22.21
CA THR A 839 -18.12 -3.42 22.25
C THR A 839 -19.35 -2.66 21.74
N LYS A 840 -20.31 -3.38 21.15
CA LYS A 840 -21.66 -2.87 20.85
C LYS A 840 -22.72 -3.32 21.86
N SER A 841 -22.37 -4.23 22.75
CA SER A 841 -23.26 -4.86 23.72
C SER A 841 -22.79 -4.57 25.14
N ASP A 842 -23.71 -4.59 26.10
CA ASP A 842 -23.37 -4.47 27.53
C ASP A 842 -22.63 -5.75 28.00
N LEU A 843 -21.32 -5.63 28.20
CA LEU A 843 -20.47 -6.73 28.66
C LEU A 843 -20.80 -7.18 30.10
N ASN A 844 -21.31 -6.27 30.93
CA ASN A 844 -21.74 -6.60 32.29
C ASN A 844 -22.99 -7.48 32.25
N ALA A 845 -23.95 -7.18 31.38
CA ALA A 845 -25.11 -8.03 31.13
C ALA A 845 -24.70 -9.41 30.58
N LEU A 846 -23.80 -9.45 29.60
CA LEU A 846 -23.28 -10.71 29.04
C LEU A 846 -22.57 -11.56 30.09
N SER A 847 -21.89 -10.92 31.05
CA SER A 847 -21.22 -11.62 32.16
C SER A 847 -22.18 -12.36 33.08
N LYS A 848 -23.39 -11.82 33.29
CA LYS A 848 -24.45 -12.48 34.07
C LYS A 848 -25.02 -13.71 33.36
N THR A 849 -24.90 -13.78 32.04
CA THR A 849 -25.37 -14.91 31.21
C THR A 849 -24.27 -15.92 30.86
N SER A 850 -23.08 -15.81 31.46
CA SER A 850 -21.91 -16.67 31.20
C SER A 850 -21.39 -16.68 29.75
N GLN A 851 -21.75 -15.69 28.94
CA GLN A 851 -21.24 -15.53 27.56
C GLN A 851 -19.91 -14.75 27.52
N PHE A 852 -19.67 -13.93 28.54
CA PHE A 852 -18.43 -13.19 28.72
C PHE A 852 -17.92 -13.37 30.16
N ARG A 853 -16.62 -13.51 30.38
CA ARG A 853 -16.11 -13.71 31.74
C ARG A 853 -16.09 -12.40 32.52
N SER A 854 -16.59 -12.44 33.75
CA SER A 854 -16.65 -11.26 34.64
C SER A 854 -15.27 -10.74 35.02
N ASP A 855 -14.30 -11.63 35.25
CA ASP A 855 -12.91 -11.27 35.58
C ASP A 855 -12.20 -10.51 34.45
N LEU A 856 -12.39 -10.93 33.19
CA LEU A 856 -11.89 -10.21 32.02
C LEU A 856 -12.60 -8.86 31.84
N TYR A 857 -13.92 -8.81 32.04
CA TYR A 857 -14.67 -7.55 31.98
C TYR A 857 -14.11 -6.50 32.96
N TYR A 858 -13.92 -6.84 34.24
CA TYR A 858 -13.36 -5.91 35.22
C TYR A 858 -11.91 -5.50 34.90
N ARG A 859 -11.14 -6.37 34.23
CA ARG A 859 -9.76 -6.06 33.83
C ARG A 859 -9.68 -5.12 32.63
N LEU A 860 -10.63 -5.21 31.71
CA LEU A 860 -10.74 -4.32 30.54
C LEU A 860 -11.40 -2.99 30.92
N ASN A 861 -12.42 -3.03 31.78
CA ASN A 861 -13.22 -1.88 32.15
C ASN A 861 -12.62 -1.07 33.31
N VAL A 862 -11.46 -0.45 33.08
CA VAL A 862 -10.87 0.52 34.02
C VAL A 862 -11.39 1.93 33.75
N VAL A 863 -11.52 2.29 32.47
CA VAL A 863 -12.15 3.53 32.01
C VAL A 863 -13.14 3.19 30.90
N THR A 864 -14.37 3.67 31.01
CA THR A 864 -15.41 3.51 29.98
C THR A 864 -15.58 4.79 29.18
N LEU A 865 -15.56 4.70 27.85
CA LEU A 865 -15.91 5.80 26.94
C LEU A 865 -17.15 5.42 26.14
N GLU A 866 -18.24 6.15 26.35
CA GLU A 866 -19.50 5.93 25.66
C GLU A 866 -19.56 6.79 24.39
N LEU A 867 -19.84 6.15 23.25
CA LEU A 867 -20.14 6.83 21.98
C LEU A 867 -21.65 6.82 21.73
N PRO A 868 -22.31 7.98 21.76
CA PRO A 868 -23.74 8.06 21.48
C PRO A 868 -24.02 7.74 20.00
N PRO A 869 -25.14 7.04 19.72
CA PRO A 869 -25.61 6.84 18.35
C PRO A 869 -25.93 8.17 17.68
N LEU A 870 -25.83 8.22 16.36
CA LEU A 870 -25.94 9.45 15.57
C LEU A 870 -27.31 10.13 15.74
N ARG A 871 -28.37 9.36 15.97
CA ARG A 871 -29.72 9.85 16.25
C ARG A 871 -29.86 10.66 17.55
N GLU A 872 -28.93 10.50 18.50
CA GLU A 872 -28.89 11.25 19.77
C GLU A 872 -28.02 12.52 19.67
N ARG A 873 -27.25 12.66 18.58
CA ARG A 873 -26.41 13.84 18.27
C ARG A 873 -26.73 14.39 16.89
N ARG A 874 -28.01 14.66 16.64
CA ARG A 874 -28.52 15.07 15.31
C ARG A 874 -27.87 16.34 14.78
N GLU A 875 -27.48 17.25 15.67
CA GLU A 875 -26.80 18.50 15.32
C GLU A 875 -25.42 18.30 14.65
N ASP A 876 -24.81 17.12 14.82
CA ASP A 876 -23.53 16.78 14.17
C ASP A 876 -23.72 16.21 12.75
N ILE A 877 -24.93 15.83 12.35
CA ILE A 877 -25.20 15.09 11.09
C ILE A 877 -24.75 15.90 9.86
N LEU A 878 -25.17 17.17 9.76
CA LEU A 878 -24.85 17.99 8.59
C LEU A 878 -23.35 18.26 8.49
N GLN A 879 -22.69 18.57 9.61
CA GLN A 879 -21.25 18.80 9.65
C GLN A 879 -20.46 17.55 9.23
N LEU A 880 -20.87 16.38 9.73
CA LEU A 880 -20.26 15.10 9.33
C LEU A 880 -20.51 14.79 7.85
N PHE A 881 -21.73 15.05 7.37
CA PHE A 881 -22.09 14.81 5.97
C PHE A 881 -21.27 15.68 5.01
N GLU A 882 -21.19 16.99 5.27
CA GLU A 882 -20.41 17.92 4.47
C GLU A 882 -18.92 17.54 4.45
N HIS A 883 -18.38 17.14 5.60
CA HIS A 883 -17.01 16.66 5.69
C HIS A 883 -16.77 15.41 4.81
N PHE A 884 -17.63 14.40 4.89
CA PHE A 884 -17.50 13.20 4.05
C PHE A 884 -17.77 13.48 2.57
N LEU A 885 -18.64 14.44 2.26
CA LEU A 885 -18.92 14.87 0.91
C LEU A 885 -17.67 15.52 0.29
N GLN A 886 -17.01 16.44 1.01
CA GLN A 886 -15.77 17.05 0.57
C GLN A 886 -14.66 16.01 0.34
N LEU A 887 -14.45 15.11 1.31
CA LEU A 887 -13.46 14.03 1.17
C LEU A 887 -13.75 13.10 -0.01
N SER A 888 -15.02 12.75 -0.21
CA SER A 888 -15.42 11.88 -1.33
C SER A 888 -15.28 12.58 -2.67
N SER A 889 -15.62 13.87 -2.74
CA SER A 889 -15.51 14.68 -3.96
C SER A 889 -14.05 14.86 -4.38
N LEU A 890 -13.15 15.14 -3.43
CA LEU A 890 -11.70 15.14 -3.66
C LEU A 890 -11.19 13.78 -4.16
N ARG A 891 -11.64 12.68 -3.54
CA ARG A 891 -11.22 11.32 -3.94
C ARG A 891 -11.70 10.94 -5.34
N PHE A 892 -12.85 11.45 -5.77
CA PHE A 892 -13.42 11.19 -7.10
C PHE A 892 -13.05 12.26 -8.14
N ASP A 893 -12.22 13.24 -7.77
CA ASP A 893 -11.83 14.38 -8.60
C ASP A 893 -13.06 15.12 -9.18
N ARG A 894 -13.99 15.47 -8.29
CA ARG A 894 -15.24 16.17 -8.63
C ARG A 894 -15.47 17.35 -7.71
N GLU A 895 -16.21 18.34 -8.21
CA GLU A 895 -16.74 19.40 -7.37
C GLU A 895 -17.84 18.88 -6.44
N PRO A 896 -17.85 19.29 -5.16
CA PRO A 896 -18.86 18.85 -4.21
C PRO A 896 -20.25 19.40 -4.60
N PRO A 897 -21.25 18.54 -4.83
CA PRO A 897 -22.60 19.00 -5.16
C PRO A 897 -23.23 19.80 -4.02
N THR A 898 -24.01 20.82 -4.38
CA THR A 898 -24.69 21.67 -3.39
C THR A 898 -25.79 20.90 -2.67
N LEU A 899 -25.83 21.00 -1.35
CA LEU A 899 -26.87 20.42 -0.52
C LEU A 899 -28.16 21.25 -0.61
N ASP A 900 -29.25 20.67 -1.10
CA ASP A 900 -30.56 21.33 -1.13
C ASP A 900 -31.32 21.14 0.21
N ARG A 901 -32.27 22.04 0.49
CA ARG A 901 -33.02 22.02 1.76
C ARG A 901 -33.78 20.72 1.98
N GLN A 902 -34.29 20.10 0.92
CA GLN A 902 -35.02 18.85 1.01
C GLN A 902 -34.10 17.71 1.47
N THR A 903 -32.92 17.57 0.86
CA THR A 903 -31.93 16.55 1.28
C THR A 903 -31.42 16.83 2.68
N SER A 904 -31.14 18.09 3.05
CA SER A 904 -30.76 18.44 4.43
C SER A 904 -31.80 17.97 5.45
N SER A 905 -33.09 18.23 5.19
CA SER A 905 -34.17 17.81 6.08
C SER A 905 -34.27 16.28 6.18
N SER A 906 -34.13 15.57 5.06
CA SER A 906 -34.15 14.10 5.04
C SER A 906 -32.98 13.50 5.82
N LEU A 907 -31.77 14.07 5.70
CA LEU A 907 -30.59 13.65 6.46
C LEU A 907 -30.80 13.82 7.98
N MET A 908 -31.41 14.93 8.39
CA MET A 908 -31.70 15.22 9.81
C MET A 908 -32.84 14.38 10.40
N SER A 909 -33.79 13.94 9.57
CA SER A 909 -34.93 13.12 10.01
C SER A 909 -34.61 11.62 10.06
N HIS A 910 -33.57 11.16 9.38
CA HIS A 910 -33.21 9.76 9.30
C HIS A 910 -32.64 9.25 10.64
N ASP A 911 -32.97 8.01 11.03
CA ASP A 911 -32.58 7.44 12.33
C ASP A 911 -31.16 6.86 12.36
N TRP A 912 -30.52 6.72 11.18
CA TRP A 912 -29.13 6.26 11.02
C TRP A 912 -28.79 4.98 11.79
N PRO A 913 -29.45 3.84 11.50
CA PRO A 913 -29.15 2.55 12.14
C PRO A 913 -27.70 2.09 11.94
N GLY A 914 -27.04 2.49 10.85
CA GLY A 914 -25.61 2.25 10.62
C GLY A 914 -24.70 3.41 11.05
N ASN A 915 -25.26 4.41 11.76
CA ASN A 915 -24.57 5.55 12.34
C ASN A 915 -23.68 6.30 11.32
N VAL A 916 -22.47 6.71 11.72
CA VAL A 916 -21.53 7.50 10.91
C VAL A 916 -21.05 6.70 9.68
N ARG A 917 -20.97 5.37 9.77
CA ARG A 917 -20.61 4.51 8.63
C ARG A 917 -21.66 4.58 7.52
N GLU A 918 -22.93 4.56 7.87
CA GLU A 918 -24.03 4.74 6.91
C GLU A 918 -24.04 6.16 6.34
N LEU A 919 -23.89 7.19 7.19
CA LEU A 919 -23.82 8.58 6.74
C LEU A 919 -22.71 8.81 5.72
N ARG A 920 -21.52 8.25 5.96
CA ARG A 920 -20.38 8.30 5.03
C ARG A 920 -20.73 7.66 3.69
N ASN A 921 -21.37 6.48 3.70
CA ASN A 921 -21.78 5.80 2.47
C ASN A 921 -22.80 6.63 1.68
N VAL A 922 -23.72 7.33 2.37
CA VAL A 922 -24.69 8.23 1.73
C VAL A 922 -24.00 9.46 1.13
N ALA A 923 -23.05 10.07 1.84
CA ALA A 923 -22.26 11.20 1.32
C ALA A 923 -21.42 10.81 0.10
N GLU A 924 -20.81 9.63 0.10
CA GLU A 924 -20.06 9.08 -1.02
C GLU A 924 -20.95 8.90 -2.27
N ARG A 925 -22.16 8.36 -2.09
CA ARG A 925 -23.14 8.24 -3.17
C ARG A 925 -23.56 9.62 -3.71
N PHE A 926 -23.77 10.57 -2.81
CA PHE A 926 -24.14 11.94 -3.19
C PHE A 926 -23.04 12.63 -4.00
N ALA A 927 -21.76 12.44 -3.62
CA ALA A 927 -20.60 12.93 -4.38
C ALA A 927 -20.54 12.39 -5.83
N LEU A 928 -21.04 11.17 -6.05
CA LEU A 928 -21.13 10.56 -7.38
C LEU A 928 -22.30 11.09 -8.23
N GLY A 929 -23.13 11.99 -7.68
CA GLY A 929 -24.33 12.52 -8.33
C GLY A 929 -25.56 11.63 -8.19
N LEU A 930 -25.54 10.64 -7.29
CA LEU A 930 -26.70 9.79 -6.99
C LEU A 930 -27.54 10.40 -5.87
N PRO A 931 -28.87 10.17 -5.84
CA PRO A 931 -29.70 10.64 -4.74
C PRO A 931 -29.26 10.00 -3.42
N ALA A 932 -29.23 10.81 -2.35
CA ALA A 932 -28.81 10.41 -1.01
C ALA A 932 -29.64 9.22 -0.49
N PHE A 933 -30.94 9.24 -0.73
CA PHE A 933 -31.86 8.15 -0.40
C PHE A 933 -32.40 7.53 -1.69
N LYS A 934 -32.51 6.19 -1.73
CA LYS A 934 -33.25 5.53 -2.82
C LYS A 934 -34.69 6.04 -2.76
N GLN A 935 -35.20 6.58 -3.87
CA GLN A 935 -36.65 6.76 -4.01
C GLN A 935 -37.30 5.39 -3.81
N ALA A 936 -37.89 5.16 -2.64
CA ALA A 936 -38.81 4.06 -2.46
C ALA A 936 -39.88 4.23 -3.54
N GLY A 937 -40.09 3.19 -4.34
CA GLY A 937 -40.91 3.26 -5.55
C GLY A 937 -42.27 3.89 -5.28
N THR A 938 -42.71 4.71 -6.23
CA THR A 938 -44.12 4.94 -6.58
C THR A 938 -45.10 4.76 -5.42
N VAL A 939 -45.18 5.77 -4.56
CA VAL A 939 -46.45 6.10 -3.89
C VAL A 939 -47.05 7.23 -4.71
N SER A 940 -48.31 7.03 -5.09
CA SER A 940 -49.13 7.82 -5.98
C SER A 940 -48.86 9.32 -6.04
N GLU A 941 -49.03 9.84 -7.25
CA GLU A 941 -49.36 11.24 -7.53
C GLU A 941 -50.23 11.86 -6.41
N ASN A 942 -49.83 13.05 -5.95
CA ASN A 942 -50.64 14.01 -5.20
C ASN A 942 -51.33 13.52 -3.92
N GLN A 943 -50.60 13.49 -2.81
CA GLN A 943 -51.11 14.09 -1.56
C GLN A 943 -49.98 14.85 -0.87
N SER A 944 -49.85 16.13 -1.23
CA SER A 944 -49.31 17.13 -0.31
C SER A 944 -50.14 17.04 0.97
N LEU A 945 -49.55 16.57 2.07
CA LEU A 945 -50.13 16.76 3.40
C LEU A 945 -50.47 18.25 3.51
N GLY A 946 -51.76 18.55 3.72
CA GLY A 946 -52.20 19.93 3.82
C GLY A 946 -51.46 20.61 4.97
N PHE A 947 -51.23 21.92 4.88
CA PHE A 947 -50.61 22.70 5.96
C PHE A 947 -51.22 22.38 7.34
N ALA A 948 -52.53 22.13 7.39
CA ALA A 948 -53.23 21.70 8.60
C ALA A 948 -52.74 20.35 9.15
N GLU A 949 -52.55 19.33 8.32
CA GLU A 949 -52.10 18.00 8.76
C GLU A 949 -50.63 18.02 9.20
N ALA A 950 -49.79 18.81 8.53
CA ALA A 950 -48.39 19.00 8.93
C ALA A 950 -48.27 19.73 10.28
N VAL A 951 -49.11 20.75 10.50
CA VAL A 951 -49.18 21.47 11.79
C VAL A 951 -49.74 20.56 12.89
N GLU A 952 -50.75 19.73 12.60
CA GLU A 952 -51.29 18.78 13.59
C GLU A 952 -50.27 17.70 13.98
N ALA A 953 -49.49 17.18 13.04
CA ALA A 953 -48.42 16.22 13.33
C ALA A 953 -47.31 16.85 14.19
N PHE A 954 -46.93 18.10 13.89
CA PHE A 954 -45.96 18.85 14.69
C PHE A 954 -46.47 19.16 16.10
N GLU A 955 -47.72 19.64 16.22
CA GLU A 955 -48.37 19.86 17.52
C GLU A 955 -48.40 18.56 18.34
N ARG A 956 -48.79 17.44 17.74
CA ARG A 956 -48.87 16.16 18.43
C ARG A 956 -47.51 15.72 18.98
N SER A 957 -46.44 15.87 18.21
CA SER A 957 -45.09 15.53 18.66
C SER A 957 -44.65 16.39 19.85
N LEU A 958 -44.88 17.70 19.76
CA LEU A 958 -44.46 18.65 20.78
C LEU A 958 -45.22 18.45 22.10
N LEU A 959 -46.51 18.13 22.02
CA LEU A 959 -47.33 17.78 23.18
C LEU A 959 -46.90 16.46 23.84
N SER A 960 -46.57 15.44 23.04
CA SER A 960 -46.13 14.14 23.54
C SER A 960 -44.79 14.24 24.28
N GLU A 961 -43.86 15.03 23.76
CA GLU A 961 -42.53 15.21 24.35
C GLU A 961 -42.59 15.99 25.68
N ALA A 962 -43.40 17.05 25.73
CA ALA A 962 -43.62 17.82 26.96
C ALA A 962 -44.30 16.96 28.05
N LEU A 963 -45.26 16.10 27.67
CA LEU A 963 -45.88 15.16 28.61
C LEU A 963 -44.90 14.12 29.13
N GLN A 964 -44.01 13.58 28.28
CA GLN A 964 -42.97 12.64 28.73
C GLN A 964 -41.99 13.29 29.71
N ARG A 965 -41.48 14.49 29.40
CA ARG A 965 -40.55 15.23 30.28
C ARG A 965 -41.17 15.61 31.61
N SER A 966 -42.46 15.93 31.59
CA SER A 966 -43.24 16.22 32.79
C SER A 966 -43.78 14.97 33.51
N GLY A 967 -43.39 13.75 33.09
CA GLY A 967 -43.82 12.50 33.71
C GLY A 967 -45.34 12.27 33.69
N GLY A 968 -46.04 12.82 32.69
CA GLY A 968 -47.50 12.77 32.56
C GLY A 968 -48.25 13.84 33.36
N ASN A 969 -47.56 14.75 34.06
CA ASN A 969 -48.21 15.81 34.82
C ASN A 969 -48.64 16.99 33.94
N LEU A 970 -49.93 17.03 33.60
CA LEU A 970 -50.56 18.07 32.79
C LEU A 970 -50.37 19.51 33.33
N SER A 971 -50.21 19.72 34.64
CA SER A 971 -49.98 21.07 35.17
C SER A 971 -48.59 21.60 34.82
N GLN A 972 -47.56 20.75 34.91
CA GLN A 972 -46.19 21.12 34.58
C GLN A 972 -46.00 21.27 33.08
N ALA A 973 -46.52 20.33 32.29
CA ALA A 973 -46.48 20.42 30.83
C ALA A 973 -47.19 21.68 30.31
N SER A 974 -48.29 22.09 30.95
CA SER A 974 -49.01 23.33 30.63
C SER A 974 -48.18 24.59 30.91
N GLN A 975 -47.44 24.64 32.02
CA GLN A 975 -46.52 25.74 32.32
C GLN A 975 -45.32 25.78 31.37
N GLU A 976 -44.73 24.62 31.06
CA GLU A 976 -43.59 24.51 30.14
C GLU A 976 -43.96 24.97 28.72
N LEU A 977 -45.13 24.55 28.24
CA LEU A 977 -45.64 24.91 26.92
C LEU A 977 -46.26 26.31 26.86
N GLY A 978 -46.35 27.02 28.00
CA GLY A 978 -46.94 28.36 28.07
C GLY A 978 -48.42 28.40 27.67
N MET A 979 -49.16 27.31 27.86
CA MET A 979 -50.55 27.17 27.43
C MET A 979 -51.48 26.87 28.61
N ALA A 980 -52.74 27.29 28.54
CA ALA A 980 -53.70 27.01 29.60
C ALA A 980 -53.96 25.50 29.76
N LYS A 981 -54.06 25.02 31.00
CA LYS A 981 -54.19 23.58 31.31
C LYS A 981 -55.42 22.93 30.66
N THR A 982 -56.53 23.66 30.54
CA THR A 982 -57.74 23.20 29.85
C THR A 982 -57.50 23.00 28.35
N THR A 983 -56.80 23.93 27.70
CA THR A 983 -56.44 23.84 26.28
C THR A 983 -55.47 22.69 25.99
N LEU A 984 -54.49 22.47 26.88
CA LEU A 984 -53.59 21.32 26.79
C LEU A 984 -54.38 20.01 26.90
N PHE A 985 -55.28 19.91 27.89
CA PHE A 985 -56.11 18.72 28.09
C PHE A 985 -56.97 18.39 26.86
N ASP A 986 -57.61 19.40 26.26
CA ASP A 986 -58.44 19.21 25.06
C ASP A 986 -57.61 18.78 23.85
N LYS A 987 -56.39 19.32 23.68
CA LYS A 987 -55.48 18.92 22.59
C LYS A 987 -54.92 17.52 22.79
N VAL A 988 -54.54 17.15 24.02
CA VAL A 988 -54.10 15.79 24.37
C VAL A 988 -55.21 14.78 24.08
N LYS A 989 -56.45 15.10 24.47
CA LYS A 989 -57.61 14.27 24.17
C LYS A 989 -57.92 14.20 22.67
N LYS A 990 -57.79 15.31 21.93
CA LYS A 990 -57.97 15.37 20.47
C LYS A 990 -56.98 14.46 19.75
N TYR A 991 -55.73 14.39 20.21
CA TYR A 991 -54.67 13.62 19.57
C TYR A 991 -54.45 12.22 20.19
N GLY A 992 -55.20 11.85 21.23
CA GLY A 992 -55.14 10.54 21.87
C GLY A 992 -53.79 10.24 22.54
N LEU A 993 -53.20 11.24 23.18
CA LEU A 993 -51.92 11.16 23.91
C LEU A 993 -52.10 10.90 25.41
#